data_AF-A0A259S825-F1
#
_entry.id   AF-A0A259S825-F1
#
_cell.length_a   1.000
_cell.length_b   1.000
_cell.length_c   1.000
_cell.angle_alpha   90.00
_cell.angle_beta   90.00
_cell.angle_gamma   90.00
#
_symmetry.space_group_name_H-M   'P 1'
#
loop_
_entity.id
_entity.type
_entity.pdbx_description
1 polymer ?
#
loop_
_entity_poly.entity_id
_entity_poly.type
_entity_poly.pdbx_seq_one_letter_code
_entity_poly.pdbx_strand_id
1 'polypeptide(L)'
;MVSLNKPVPGVTQDFGIAAPGQDWASLLNAALDQLADAANGVPSTMADVAADTGSAFSAQLAARYVQSVVMSGPGIDPTGATDSTAALRAKFATSGAKHFQFPAGTYKIDIPEGETLATFTNRSGVTIDASRASLVNNRSYLLDTFTPIFLIDGGRDFSLTLQSYVGYTLADPATKLGYLGAILVRAINGADGIRVDATATNLRYAVQTGEYGDGSKGNCKHFDVKLRGQMIGYGFAGYLASAVRVDMDIDGVHRAIYMGGCDDVRGIVRWKDQYVAPIVALCTDALVSGTDTAAQADPIGSPTTSRGCSNIDLTIIDKGSTTTLTATVCAGISPSRVDPVAHRKIRFNVFTVGTDTVSTTVGGFIVASTGTPWSRYPNQWEPWVVLEDIEISGIVDHSAQTAASNSTGELYIYTQDPTNTSHFATVRRLRVSDLTVLKSPASSRSVYVVAPGATDPITIRGVDATGSTLVPIAPAAAPFVIERSRFASIDNYSTATVKVGQACKIGKINGGAPVAATEAAIASAGAVITQKEVTLTLTGASVSWTNAIPPGSLLLGVQGKINTAITGPTRWQLGISGDVARFADRSVVTAGYVFGPSSQAATEVSPKWYSVNTTITLTAYTTAFTGGEMRLVMTYITFPDIT
;
A
#
# COMPACT_ATOMS: atom_id res chain seq x y z
N MET A 1 3.34 34.35 21.16
CA MET A 1 4.31 35.29 20.54
C MET A 1 4.37 36.53 21.42
N VAL A 2 5.31 36.58 22.36
CA VAL A 2 5.70 37.79 23.12
C VAL A 2 7.22 37.74 23.24
N SER A 3 7.84 38.87 22.88
CA SER A 3 9.27 39.07 22.64
C SER A 3 10.12 39.01 23.93
N LEU A 4 11.17 38.19 23.94
CA LEU A 4 12.27 38.27 24.92
C LEU A 4 13.24 39.38 24.50
N ASN A 5 13.24 40.49 25.23
CA ASN A 5 14.22 41.56 25.06
C ASN A 5 15.49 41.28 25.90
N LYS A 6 16.63 41.49 25.22
CA LYS A 6 18.02 41.77 25.61
C LYS A 6 18.48 41.59 27.09
N PRO A 7 19.73 41.10 27.30
CA PRO A 7 20.35 41.02 28.61
C PRO A 7 20.74 42.42 29.14
N VAL A 8 20.55 42.62 30.45
CA VAL A 8 21.07 43.77 31.21
C VAL A 8 22.59 43.57 31.41
N PRO A 9 23.45 44.56 31.06
CA PRO A 9 24.88 44.48 31.34
C PRO A 9 25.14 44.61 32.84
N GLY A 10 25.81 43.65 33.46
CA GLY A 10 26.34 43.80 34.83
C GLY A 10 26.38 42.57 35.73
N VAL A 11 25.86 41.40 35.31
CA VAL A 11 25.98 40.16 36.11
C VAL A 11 26.87 39.16 35.39
N THR A 12 28.17 39.27 35.59
CA THR A 12 29.08 38.13 35.44
C THR A 12 28.95 37.27 36.70
N GLN A 13 28.18 36.19 36.64
CA GLN A 13 28.36 35.08 37.57
C GLN A 13 29.05 33.95 36.82
N ASP A 14 30.34 33.81 37.09
CA ASP A 14 31.13 32.65 36.72
C ASP A 14 30.49 31.41 37.37
N PHE A 15 29.80 30.59 36.56
CA PHE A 15 29.49 29.22 36.96
C PHE A 15 30.76 28.39 36.83
N GLY A 16 31.59 28.45 37.88
CA GLY A 16 32.77 27.62 38.02
C GLY A 16 32.43 26.13 37.93
N ILE A 17 33.33 25.38 37.31
CA ILE A 17 33.33 23.91 37.28
C ILE A 17 33.42 23.41 38.74
N ALA A 18 32.48 22.55 39.16
CA ALA A 18 32.44 22.00 40.51
C ALA A 18 33.75 21.26 40.84
N ALA A 19 34.32 21.52 42.03
CA ALA A 19 35.48 20.80 42.54
C ALA A 19 35.11 19.33 42.89
N PRO A 20 36.05 18.38 42.80
CA PRO A 20 35.79 16.98 43.12
C PRO A 20 35.31 16.81 44.56
N GLY A 21 34.13 16.25 44.77
CA GLY A 21 33.57 15.93 46.10
C GLY A 21 32.39 16.80 46.55
N GLN A 22 31.95 17.79 45.78
CA GLN A 22 30.68 18.47 46.06
C GLN A 22 29.50 17.74 45.41
N ASP A 23 28.53 17.35 46.24
CA ASP A 23 27.24 16.81 45.83
C ASP A 23 26.42 17.92 45.15
N TRP A 24 25.87 17.64 43.97
CA TRP A 24 24.98 18.53 43.22
C TRP A 24 23.77 19.01 44.05
N ALA A 25 23.31 18.24 45.03
CA ALA A 25 22.25 18.67 45.96
C ALA A 25 22.68 19.87 46.83
N SER A 26 23.97 19.97 47.18
CA SER A 26 24.49 21.12 47.93
C SER A 26 24.56 22.40 47.09
N LEU A 27 24.90 22.27 45.79
CA LEU A 27 24.91 23.38 44.84
C LEU A 27 23.49 23.82 44.47
N LEU A 28 22.55 22.88 44.36
CA LEU A 28 21.14 23.17 44.14
C LEU A 28 20.51 23.87 45.34
N ASN A 29 20.82 23.43 46.57
CA ASN A 29 20.35 24.09 47.79
C ASN A 29 20.94 25.50 47.90
N ALA A 30 22.23 25.69 47.61
CA ALA A 30 22.84 27.02 47.61
C ALA A 30 22.24 27.96 46.54
N ALA A 31 21.86 27.44 45.38
CA ALA A 31 21.18 28.21 44.34
C ALA A 31 19.72 28.55 44.72
N LEU A 32 19.03 27.63 45.41
CA LEU A 32 17.68 27.85 45.95
C LEU A 32 17.69 28.88 47.09
N ASP A 33 18.70 28.85 47.95
CA ASP A 33 18.90 29.82 49.03
C ASP A 33 19.20 31.22 48.47
N GLN A 34 20.02 31.32 47.41
CA GLN A 34 20.25 32.61 46.72
C GLN A 34 19.01 33.17 46.03
N LEU A 35 18.12 32.30 45.53
CA LEU A 35 16.81 32.68 44.97
C LEU A 35 15.82 33.12 46.06
N ALA A 36 15.89 32.52 47.25
CA ALA A 36 15.09 32.91 48.40
C ALA A 36 15.53 34.27 48.97
N ASP A 37 16.85 34.53 49.01
CA ASP A 37 17.39 35.81 49.47
C ASP A 37 17.08 36.97 48.50
N ALA A 38 17.03 36.69 47.18
CA ALA A 38 16.61 37.67 46.18
C ALA A 38 15.12 38.08 46.32
N ALA A 39 14.29 37.27 46.97
CA ALA A 39 12.87 37.56 47.20
C ALA A 39 12.61 38.46 48.42
N ASN A 40 13.57 38.60 49.34
CA ASN A 40 13.43 39.38 50.58
C ASN A 40 13.52 40.91 50.42
N GLY A 41 13.69 41.41 49.20
CA GLY A 41 13.89 42.84 48.89
C GLY A 41 12.72 43.57 48.21
N VAL A 42 11.54 42.96 48.03
CA VAL A 42 10.46 43.54 47.21
C VAL A 42 9.26 44.03 48.06
N PRO A 43 8.74 45.27 47.83
CA PRO A 43 7.60 45.81 48.59
C PRO A 43 6.31 44.98 48.47
N SER A 44 5.55 44.98 49.56
CA SER A 44 4.45 44.08 49.97
C SER A 44 3.14 44.11 49.15
N THR A 45 3.19 44.30 47.82
CA THR A 45 1.97 44.21 46.96
C THR A 45 2.03 43.13 45.89
N MET A 46 3.05 42.25 45.91
CA MET A 46 3.11 41.03 45.10
C MET A 46 3.26 39.73 45.92
N ALA A 47 3.10 39.80 47.24
CA ALA A 47 3.26 38.65 48.14
C ALA A 47 2.23 37.52 47.90
N ASP A 48 1.07 37.83 47.31
CA ASP A 48 0.05 36.82 47.03
C ASP A 48 0.31 36.00 45.75
N VAL A 49 1.28 36.39 44.91
CA VAL A 49 1.66 35.63 43.70
C VAL A 49 2.85 34.69 43.97
N ALA A 50 3.70 35.00 44.96
CA ALA A 50 4.85 34.20 45.32
C ALA A 50 4.51 32.99 46.22
N ALA A 51 3.42 33.06 47.00
CA ALA A 51 3.01 31.97 47.89
C ALA A 51 2.36 30.78 47.15
N ASP A 52 1.69 31.02 46.01
CA ASP A 52 0.93 29.98 45.30
C ASP A 52 1.69 29.35 44.11
N THR A 53 2.72 30.02 43.58
CA THR A 53 3.51 29.50 42.45
C THR A 53 4.80 28.82 42.88
N GLY A 54 5.41 29.23 44.00
CA GLY A 54 6.66 28.68 44.51
C GLY A 54 6.53 27.24 45.00
N SER A 55 5.47 26.90 45.74
CA SER A 55 5.28 25.57 46.34
C SER A 55 4.74 24.55 45.32
N ALA A 56 3.83 24.94 44.43
CA ALA A 56 3.28 24.04 43.41
C ALA A 56 4.28 23.74 42.30
N PHE A 57 5.06 24.74 41.83
CA PHE A 57 6.09 24.52 40.82
C PHE A 57 7.27 23.73 41.39
N SER A 58 7.75 24.06 42.60
CA SER A 58 8.81 23.29 43.26
C SER A 58 8.34 21.88 43.65
N ALA A 59 7.08 21.67 44.05
CA ALA A 59 6.54 20.33 44.30
C ALA A 59 6.31 19.53 43.01
N GLN A 60 5.94 20.17 41.89
CA GLN A 60 5.86 19.50 40.59
C GLN A 60 7.24 19.20 40.01
N LEU A 61 8.20 20.10 40.19
CA LEU A 61 9.60 19.91 39.78
C LEU A 61 10.25 18.85 40.65
N ALA A 62 10.06 18.88 41.97
CA ALA A 62 10.49 17.84 42.90
C ALA A 62 9.78 16.51 42.63
N ALA A 63 8.48 16.46 42.36
CA ALA A 63 7.80 15.22 42.00
C ALA A 63 8.31 14.61 40.68
N ARG A 64 8.73 15.44 39.71
CA ARG A 64 9.40 14.99 38.48
C ARG A 64 10.86 14.57 38.71
N TYR A 65 11.61 15.30 39.55
CA TYR A 65 13.01 14.99 39.87
C TYR A 65 13.16 13.78 40.80
N VAL A 66 12.28 13.62 41.78
CA VAL A 66 12.24 12.50 42.76
C VAL A 66 11.94 11.17 42.07
N GLN A 67 11.42 11.17 40.83
CA GLN A 67 11.21 9.95 40.04
C GLN A 67 12.22 9.79 38.89
N SER A 68 13.28 10.60 38.83
CA SER A 68 14.29 10.55 37.77
C SER A 68 15.65 10.08 38.25
N VAL A 69 16.33 9.25 37.46
CA VAL A 69 17.68 8.76 37.73
C VAL A 69 18.55 8.88 36.48
N VAL A 70 19.73 9.47 36.67
CA VAL A 70 20.78 9.51 35.64
C VAL A 70 21.50 8.16 35.60
N MET A 71 21.67 7.58 34.42
CA MET A 71 22.32 6.29 34.21
C MET A 71 23.84 6.44 34.11
N SER A 72 24.46 6.84 35.23
CA SER A 72 25.91 7.01 35.40
C SER A 72 26.36 6.53 36.79
N GLY A 73 27.67 6.46 37.03
CA GLY A 73 28.25 6.12 38.34
C GLY A 73 29.11 4.86 38.29
N PRO A 74 29.51 4.32 39.46
CA PRO A 74 30.40 3.18 39.53
C PRO A 74 29.90 1.99 38.70
N GLY A 75 30.74 1.51 37.78
CA GLY A 75 30.42 0.37 36.91
C GLY A 75 29.52 0.70 35.70
N ILE A 76 29.11 1.95 35.50
CA ILE A 76 28.42 2.41 34.30
C ILE A 76 29.36 3.30 33.50
N ASP A 77 29.77 2.82 32.32
CA ASP A 77 30.80 3.43 31.50
C ASP A 77 30.22 3.96 30.17
N PRO A 78 30.07 5.28 30.02
CA PRO A 78 29.57 5.90 28.80
C PRO A 78 30.60 5.98 27.67
N THR A 79 31.84 5.48 27.86
CA THR A 79 32.86 5.40 26.80
C THR A 79 32.78 4.10 26.01
N GLY A 80 32.12 3.08 26.57
CA GLY A 80 31.98 1.76 25.97
C GLY A 80 33.22 0.86 26.13
N ALA A 81 34.21 1.30 26.93
CA ALA A 81 35.42 0.53 27.18
C ALA A 81 35.13 -0.71 28.06
N THR A 82 34.22 -0.57 29.02
CA THR A 82 33.87 -1.61 29.99
C THR A 82 32.39 -1.99 29.95
N ASP A 83 32.09 -3.24 30.31
CA ASP A 83 30.72 -3.75 30.34
C ASP A 83 29.94 -3.11 31.50
N SER A 84 28.81 -2.47 31.17
CA SER A 84 27.93 -1.77 32.10
C SER A 84 26.72 -2.61 32.54
N THR A 85 26.56 -3.85 32.05
CA THR A 85 25.35 -4.68 32.25
C THR A 85 24.92 -4.77 33.70
N ALA A 86 25.83 -5.20 34.59
CA ALA A 86 25.50 -5.46 35.98
C ALA A 86 25.11 -4.17 36.73
N ALA A 87 25.82 -3.08 36.49
CA ALA A 87 25.56 -1.81 37.15
C ALA A 87 24.26 -1.14 36.63
N LEU A 88 23.99 -1.23 35.32
CA LEU A 88 22.73 -0.77 34.73
C LEU A 88 21.54 -1.57 35.29
N ARG A 89 21.63 -2.91 35.34
CA ARG A 89 20.62 -3.79 35.95
C ARG A 89 20.34 -3.40 37.39
N ALA A 90 21.39 -3.25 38.20
CA ALA A 90 21.27 -2.85 39.59
C ALA A 90 20.57 -1.49 39.73
N LYS A 91 20.86 -0.54 38.85
CA LYS A 91 20.27 0.80 38.89
C LYS A 91 18.79 0.82 38.47
N PHE A 92 18.42 0.04 37.46
CA PHE A 92 17.01 -0.16 37.11
C PHE A 92 16.22 -0.82 38.24
N ALA A 93 16.80 -1.82 38.92
CA ALA A 93 16.13 -2.57 39.98
C ALA A 93 15.96 -1.78 41.28
N THR A 94 16.97 -0.99 41.68
CA THR A 94 17.02 -0.38 43.02
C THR A 94 16.47 1.04 43.10
N SER A 95 16.40 1.77 41.99
CA SER A 95 16.06 3.20 42.01
C SER A 95 14.61 3.53 42.37
N GLY A 96 13.65 2.61 42.12
CA GLY A 96 12.22 2.93 42.17
C GLY A 96 11.75 4.00 41.17
N ALA A 97 12.69 4.60 40.42
CA ALA A 97 12.48 5.71 39.51
C ALA A 97 11.63 5.30 38.31
N LYS A 98 10.92 6.27 37.75
CA LYS A 98 10.13 6.10 36.52
C LYS A 98 10.82 6.70 35.30
N HIS A 99 11.72 7.68 35.50
CA HIS A 99 12.43 8.35 34.43
C HIS A 99 13.91 8.00 34.51
N PHE A 100 14.46 7.41 33.45
CA PHE A 100 15.86 7.01 33.35
C PHE A 100 16.52 7.81 32.24
N GLN A 101 17.53 8.60 32.60
CA GLN A 101 18.24 9.48 31.67
C GLN A 101 19.64 8.96 31.41
N PHE A 102 19.95 8.58 30.18
CA PHE A 102 21.31 8.22 29.79
C PHE A 102 22.08 9.47 29.36
N PRO A 103 23.23 9.77 30.00
CA PRO A 103 24.19 10.71 29.45
C PRO A 103 24.63 10.31 28.05
N ALA A 104 25.09 11.28 27.26
CA ALA A 104 25.62 11.00 25.94
C ALA A 104 26.81 10.05 26.02
N GLY A 105 26.85 9.05 25.16
CA GLY A 105 27.93 8.06 25.18
C GLY A 105 27.56 6.72 24.56
N THR A 106 28.52 5.81 24.59
CA THR A 106 28.38 4.42 24.17
C THR A 106 28.45 3.56 25.42
N TYR A 107 27.44 2.72 25.64
CA TYR A 107 27.37 1.83 26.78
C TYR A 107 27.45 0.40 26.27
N LYS A 108 28.55 -0.27 26.61
CA LYS A 108 28.71 -1.69 26.31
C LYS A 108 27.86 -2.49 27.28
N ILE A 109 27.09 -3.43 26.75
CA ILE A 109 26.29 -4.40 27.50
C ILE A 109 26.57 -5.81 26.95
N ASP A 110 26.41 -6.83 27.78
CA ASP A 110 26.61 -8.25 27.48
C ASP A 110 25.49 -9.06 28.14
N ILE A 111 24.32 -9.10 27.51
CA ILE A 111 23.11 -9.70 28.09
C ILE A 111 23.05 -11.18 27.72
N PRO A 112 23.15 -12.12 28.68
CA PRO A 112 23.02 -13.55 28.42
C PRO A 112 21.71 -13.91 27.71
N GLU A 113 21.73 -14.95 26.88
CA GLU A 113 20.51 -15.42 26.21
C GLU A 113 19.43 -15.81 27.22
N GLY A 114 18.20 -15.36 26.98
CA GLY A 114 17.07 -15.57 27.89
C GLY A 114 16.96 -14.58 29.06
N GLU A 115 17.94 -13.70 29.25
CA GLU A 115 17.90 -12.67 30.29
C GLU A 115 17.47 -11.29 29.77
N THR A 116 17.30 -10.34 30.69
CA THR A 116 16.94 -8.94 30.38
C THR A 116 17.96 -7.92 30.88
N LEU A 117 18.02 -6.73 30.26
CA LEU A 117 18.70 -5.58 30.89
C LEU A 117 17.83 -4.95 31.97
N ALA A 118 16.53 -4.82 31.70
CA ALA A 118 15.56 -4.38 32.69
C ALA A 118 14.20 -5.03 32.47
N THR A 119 13.52 -5.33 33.58
CA THR A 119 12.14 -5.83 33.61
C THR A 119 11.27 -4.85 34.40
N PHE A 120 10.13 -4.48 33.81
CA PHE A 120 9.14 -3.58 34.39
C PHE A 120 7.80 -4.30 34.53
N THR A 121 7.65 -5.04 35.63
CA THR A 121 6.43 -5.80 35.93
C THR A 121 5.38 -4.91 36.60
N ASN A 122 4.20 -4.77 35.98
CA ASN A 122 3.08 -3.96 36.46
C ASN A 122 3.46 -2.50 36.80
N ARG A 123 4.49 -1.95 36.15
CA ARG A 123 4.95 -0.57 36.36
C ARG A 123 4.35 0.35 35.30
N SER A 124 3.90 1.53 35.73
CA SER A 124 3.31 2.52 34.83
C SER A 124 4.07 3.84 34.79
N GLY A 125 4.17 4.43 33.59
CA GLY A 125 4.80 5.74 33.36
C GLY A 125 6.31 5.69 33.23
N VAL A 126 6.88 4.55 32.84
CA VAL A 126 8.34 4.38 32.72
C VAL A 126 8.84 5.06 31.45
N THR A 127 9.79 5.97 31.59
CA THR A 127 10.45 6.66 30.48
C THR A 127 11.94 6.38 30.51
N ILE A 128 12.49 5.93 29.39
CA ILE A 128 13.93 5.81 29.17
C ILE A 128 14.32 6.82 28.08
N ASP A 129 15.02 7.87 28.49
CA ASP A 129 15.62 8.84 27.58
C ASP A 129 17.09 8.49 27.37
N ALA A 130 17.35 7.83 26.25
CA ALA A 130 18.65 7.49 25.71
C ALA A 130 18.86 8.14 24.33
N SER A 131 18.24 9.30 24.11
CA SER A 131 18.26 10.05 22.83
C SER A 131 19.67 10.44 22.35
N ARG A 132 20.67 10.41 23.24
CA ARG A 132 22.08 10.69 22.93
C ARG A 132 23.01 9.53 23.28
N ALA A 133 22.46 8.37 23.59
CA ALA A 133 23.19 7.20 24.06
C ALA A 133 23.05 6.03 23.09
N SER A 134 24.15 5.32 22.90
CA SER A 134 24.22 4.11 22.09
C SER A 134 24.41 2.90 22.98
N LEU A 135 23.55 1.88 22.86
CA LEU A 135 23.70 0.60 23.56
C LEU A 135 24.35 -0.42 22.61
N VAL A 136 25.49 -0.98 23.00
CA VAL A 136 26.24 -1.93 22.16
C VAL A 136 26.28 -3.30 22.83
N ASN A 137 25.68 -4.29 22.18
CA ASN A 137 25.65 -5.67 22.65
C ASN A 137 26.32 -6.61 21.64
N ASN A 138 27.54 -7.06 21.96
CA ASN A 138 28.32 -7.94 21.08
C ASN A 138 28.14 -9.43 21.42
N ARG A 139 27.17 -9.80 22.25
CA ARG A 139 26.90 -11.20 22.57
C ARG A 139 26.45 -11.96 21.34
N SER A 140 27.15 -13.04 21.00
CA SER A 140 26.71 -13.98 19.99
C SER A 140 25.46 -14.72 20.43
N TYR A 141 24.50 -14.85 19.52
CA TYR A 141 23.26 -15.59 19.76
C TYR A 141 23.28 -16.95 19.07
N LEU A 142 23.04 -18.02 19.83
CA LEU A 142 23.08 -19.41 19.39
C LEU A 142 21.74 -20.13 19.60
N LEU A 143 20.91 -19.65 20.52
CA LEU A 143 19.64 -20.27 20.87
C LEU A 143 18.44 -19.45 20.35
N ASP A 144 17.40 -20.15 19.91
CA ASP A 144 16.10 -19.52 19.63
C ASP A 144 15.39 -19.26 20.97
N THR A 145 15.84 -18.23 21.68
CA THR A 145 15.29 -17.81 22.96
C THR A 145 15.11 -16.31 23.00
N PHE A 146 14.00 -15.86 23.58
CA PHE A 146 13.72 -14.43 23.71
C PHE A 146 14.66 -13.77 24.72
N THR A 147 15.45 -12.80 24.25
CA THR A 147 16.41 -12.04 25.05
C THR A 147 16.09 -10.54 24.99
N PRO A 148 15.17 -10.02 25.82
CA PRO A 148 14.76 -8.63 25.80
C PRO A 148 15.79 -7.69 26.41
N ILE A 149 16.10 -6.56 25.78
CA ILE A 149 16.78 -5.46 26.47
C ILE A 149 15.81 -4.90 27.52
N PHE A 150 14.62 -4.49 27.09
CA PHE A 150 13.57 -3.99 27.98
C PHE A 150 12.33 -4.89 27.91
N LEU A 151 11.97 -5.50 29.04
CA LEU A 151 10.76 -6.30 29.19
C LEU A 151 9.69 -5.52 29.94
N ILE A 152 8.53 -5.34 29.32
CA ILE A 152 7.33 -4.73 29.89
C ILE A 152 6.30 -5.83 30.10
N ASP A 153 6.00 -6.12 31.37
CA ASP A 153 5.13 -7.24 31.75
C ASP A 153 3.91 -6.68 32.51
N GLY A 154 2.77 -6.56 31.82
CA GLY A 154 1.55 -5.95 32.38
C GLY A 154 1.63 -4.45 32.71
N GLY A 155 2.74 -3.79 32.35
CA GLY A 155 2.98 -2.37 32.59
C GLY A 155 2.20 -1.43 31.66
N ARG A 156 2.14 -0.13 32.01
CA ARG A 156 1.48 0.90 31.18
C ARG A 156 2.36 2.11 30.91
N ASP A 157 2.10 2.83 29.83
CA ASP A 157 2.75 4.12 29.53
C ASP A 157 4.29 4.03 29.55
N PHE A 158 4.84 3.08 28.80
CA PHE A 158 6.29 2.96 28.61
C PHE A 158 6.74 3.81 27.42
N SER A 159 7.87 4.51 27.56
CA SER A 159 8.50 5.25 26.47
C SER A 159 10.00 4.97 26.42
N LEU A 160 10.51 4.64 25.24
CA LEU A 160 11.93 4.55 24.94
C LEU A 160 12.25 5.52 23.80
N THR A 161 13.19 6.43 24.04
CA THR A 161 13.87 7.17 22.98
C THR A 161 15.34 6.76 23.01
N LEU A 162 15.88 6.27 21.90
CA LEU A 162 17.23 5.72 21.83
C LEU A 162 17.97 6.21 20.59
N GLN A 163 19.18 6.76 20.78
CA GLN A 163 20.00 7.18 19.64
C GLN A 163 20.37 5.99 18.76
N SER A 164 20.94 4.94 19.34
CA SER A 164 21.22 3.70 18.62
C SER A 164 21.27 2.47 19.52
N TYR A 165 20.82 1.34 18.99
CA TYR A 165 21.18 0.01 19.47
C TYR A 165 22.04 -0.69 18.42
N VAL A 166 23.17 -1.26 18.82
CA VAL A 166 24.04 -2.05 17.95
C VAL A 166 24.18 -3.45 18.52
N GLY A 167 23.50 -4.42 17.91
CA GLY A 167 23.59 -5.83 18.28
C GLY A 167 24.69 -6.60 17.53
N TYR A 168 24.80 -7.87 17.89
CA TYR A 168 25.72 -8.82 17.29
C TYR A 168 25.38 -9.11 15.82
N THR A 169 26.37 -8.94 14.93
CA THR A 169 26.21 -9.25 13.51
C THR A 169 26.11 -10.76 13.30
N LEU A 170 24.94 -11.22 12.87
CA LEU A 170 24.72 -12.63 12.56
C LEU A 170 25.56 -13.06 11.36
N ALA A 171 26.26 -14.19 11.50
CA ALA A 171 27.08 -14.74 10.42
C ALA A 171 26.25 -15.26 9.23
N ASP A 172 25.03 -15.73 9.47
CA ASP A 172 24.14 -16.28 8.44
C ASP A 172 22.72 -15.68 8.56
N PRO A 173 22.52 -14.44 8.08
CA PRO A 173 21.23 -13.78 8.15
C PRO A 173 20.16 -14.45 7.27
N ALA A 174 20.57 -15.12 6.19
CA ALA A 174 19.67 -15.79 5.25
C ALA A 174 18.88 -16.94 5.89
N THR A 175 19.37 -17.50 7.00
CA THR A 175 18.64 -18.56 7.73
C THR A 175 18.30 -18.17 9.18
N LYS A 176 18.96 -17.17 9.77
CA LYS A 176 18.87 -16.91 11.22
C LYS A 176 18.26 -15.57 11.64
N LEU A 177 18.09 -14.61 10.72
CA LEU A 177 17.71 -13.24 11.07
C LEU A 177 16.34 -13.13 11.80
N GLY A 178 15.41 -14.05 11.55
CA GLY A 178 14.13 -14.13 12.27
C GLY A 178 14.15 -14.94 13.59
N TYR A 179 15.26 -15.59 13.92
CA TYR A 179 15.30 -16.63 14.95
C TYR A 179 16.31 -16.35 16.05
N LEU A 180 17.41 -15.66 15.75
CA LEU A 180 18.48 -15.36 16.71
C LEU A 180 18.68 -13.85 16.85
N GLY A 181 19.01 -13.41 18.05
CA GLY A 181 19.28 -12.00 18.35
C GLY A 181 18.48 -11.46 19.53
N ALA A 182 18.85 -10.25 19.96
CA ALA A 182 18.14 -9.55 21.02
C ALA A 182 16.77 -9.04 20.57
N ILE A 183 15.96 -8.67 21.56
CA ILE A 183 14.70 -7.94 21.41
C ILE A 183 14.86 -6.58 22.04
N LEU A 184 14.77 -5.48 21.30
CA LEU A 184 14.95 -4.16 21.93
C LEU A 184 13.85 -3.88 22.98
N VAL A 185 12.58 -4.04 22.62
CA VAL A 185 11.46 -3.95 23.56
C VAL A 185 10.53 -5.16 23.41
N ARG A 186 10.27 -5.83 24.52
CA ARG A 186 9.28 -6.91 24.61
C ARG A 186 8.13 -6.48 25.51
N ALA A 187 6.89 -6.61 25.05
CA ALA A 187 5.68 -6.30 25.81
C ALA A 187 4.77 -7.53 25.92
N ILE A 188 4.33 -7.90 27.13
CA ILE A 188 3.49 -9.08 27.35
C ILE A 188 2.42 -8.82 28.41
N ASN A 189 1.49 -9.77 28.53
CA ASN A 189 0.49 -9.85 29.59
C ASN A 189 -0.39 -8.59 29.68
N GLY A 190 -0.86 -8.10 28.53
CA GLY A 190 -1.77 -6.95 28.48
C GLY A 190 -1.12 -5.59 28.70
N ALA A 191 0.19 -5.44 28.45
CA ALA A 191 0.89 -4.16 28.49
C ALA A 191 0.23 -3.12 27.56
N ASP A 192 0.24 -1.85 27.97
CA ASP A 192 -0.57 -0.78 27.34
C ASP A 192 0.22 0.52 27.19
N GLY A 193 0.19 1.17 26.03
CA GLY A 193 0.80 2.49 25.85
C GLY A 193 2.32 2.41 25.72
N ILE A 194 2.82 1.68 24.72
CA ILE A 194 4.25 1.45 24.49
C ILE A 194 4.72 2.35 23.34
N ARG A 195 5.66 3.25 23.64
CA ARG A 195 6.25 4.17 22.65
C ARG A 195 7.73 3.85 22.46
N VAL A 196 8.17 3.69 21.23
CA VAL A 196 9.56 3.42 20.87
C VAL A 196 9.97 4.33 19.72
N ASP A 197 11.01 5.13 19.94
CA ASP A 197 11.68 5.95 18.92
C ASP A 197 13.17 5.60 18.94
N ALA A 198 13.64 4.85 17.95
CA ALA A 198 14.98 4.30 17.97
C ALA A 198 15.61 4.15 16.57
N THR A 199 16.94 4.28 16.53
CA THR A 199 17.75 3.63 15.49
C THR A 199 18.30 2.31 16.02
N ALA A 200 18.27 1.24 15.23
CA ALA A 200 18.80 -0.04 15.68
C ALA A 200 19.43 -0.87 14.55
N THR A 201 20.39 -1.71 14.90
CA THR A 201 21.00 -2.65 13.98
C THR A 201 21.18 -4.03 14.60
N ASN A 202 21.08 -5.09 13.80
CA ASN A 202 21.34 -6.47 14.22
C ASN A 202 20.46 -6.94 15.37
N LEU A 203 19.15 -6.92 15.16
CA LEU A 203 18.15 -7.36 16.12
C LEU A 203 17.33 -8.50 15.56
N ARG A 204 16.89 -9.41 16.44
CA ARG A 204 15.82 -10.33 16.06
C ARG A 204 14.50 -9.56 15.96
N TYR A 205 14.18 -8.79 17.00
CA TYR A 205 12.98 -7.95 17.06
C TYR A 205 13.35 -6.55 17.58
N ALA A 206 12.84 -5.51 16.95
CA ALA A 206 12.87 -4.18 17.56
C ALA A 206 11.74 -4.06 18.59
N VAL A 207 10.49 -4.34 18.19
CA VAL A 207 9.36 -4.43 19.13
C VAL A 207 8.65 -5.77 18.96
N GLN A 208 8.53 -6.51 20.05
CA GLN A 208 7.82 -7.79 20.09
C GLN A 208 6.72 -7.73 21.15
N THR A 209 5.53 -8.22 20.82
CA THR A 209 4.44 -8.31 21.79
C THR A 209 3.66 -9.61 21.71
N GLY A 210 3.26 -10.14 22.86
CA GLY A 210 2.54 -11.42 22.96
C GLY A 210 3.43 -12.64 22.69
N GLU A 211 2.82 -13.78 22.37
CA GLU A 211 3.55 -14.99 21.97
C GLU A 211 2.69 -15.87 21.04
N TYR A 212 3.30 -16.44 20.00
CA TYR A 212 2.59 -17.18 18.95
C TYR A 212 1.83 -18.41 19.45
N GLY A 213 2.45 -19.17 20.35
CA GLY A 213 1.91 -20.41 20.91
C GLY A 213 1.21 -20.25 22.25
N ASP A 214 1.16 -19.03 22.78
CA ASP A 214 0.60 -18.73 24.11
C ASP A 214 -0.20 -17.43 24.08
N GLY A 215 -1.51 -17.58 23.86
CA GLY A 215 -2.46 -16.47 23.82
C GLY A 215 -2.56 -15.69 25.13
N SER A 216 -2.16 -16.27 26.27
CA SER A 216 -2.23 -15.60 27.58
C SER A 216 -1.27 -14.41 27.67
N LYS A 217 -0.17 -14.42 26.91
CA LYS A 217 0.82 -13.35 26.86
C LYS A 217 0.41 -12.17 25.97
N GLY A 218 -0.67 -12.30 25.20
CA GLY A 218 -1.14 -11.33 24.23
C GLY A 218 -1.90 -10.14 24.82
N ASN A 219 -2.85 -9.61 24.04
CA ASN A 219 -3.77 -8.52 24.41
C ASN A 219 -3.11 -7.20 24.83
N CYS A 220 -1.86 -6.98 24.42
CA CYS A 220 -1.19 -5.71 24.61
C CYS A 220 -1.71 -4.67 23.61
N LYS A 221 -1.68 -3.38 23.95
CA LYS A 221 -2.31 -2.35 23.13
C LYS A 221 -1.64 -0.97 23.16
N HIS A 222 -2.04 -0.11 22.23
CA HIS A 222 -1.57 1.27 22.08
C HIS A 222 -0.05 1.36 21.89
N PHE A 223 0.42 0.86 20.75
CA PHE A 223 1.82 0.94 20.35
C PHE A 223 2.06 2.13 19.42
N ASP A 224 3.14 2.86 19.63
CA ASP A 224 3.68 3.87 18.71
C ASP A 224 5.17 3.58 18.45
N VAL A 225 5.48 3.10 17.25
CA VAL A 225 6.81 2.59 16.91
C VAL A 225 7.39 3.39 15.74
N LYS A 226 8.43 4.15 16.03
CA LYS A 226 9.29 4.84 15.06
C LYS A 226 10.65 4.17 15.05
N LEU A 227 11.00 3.57 13.94
CA LEU A 227 12.20 2.74 13.83
C LEU A 227 12.95 3.04 12.56
N ARG A 228 14.26 3.25 12.68
CA ARG A 228 15.21 3.29 11.57
C ARG A 228 16.26 2.22 11.81
N GLY A 229 16.66 1.47 10.80
CA GLY A 229 17.66 0.44 11.07
C GLY A 229 18.05 -0.47 9.93
N GLN A 230 18.91 -1.43 10.28
CA GLN A 230 19.36 -2.47 9.35
C GLN A 230 19.55 -3.82 10.06
N MET A 231 19.39 -4.91 9.33
CA MET A 231 19.50 -6.28 9.83
C MET A 231 18.60 -6.49 11.05
N ILE A 232 17.32 -6.19 10.88
CA ILE A 232 16.31 -6.38 11.92
C ILE A 232 15.32 -7.43 11.42
N GLY A 233 15.30 -8.59 12.07
CA GLY A 233 14.39 -9.67 11.72
C GLY A 233 12.95 -9.19 11.64
N TYR A 234 12.48 -8.53 12.69
CA TYR A 234 11.17 -7.92 12.75
C TYR A 234 11.24 -6.51 13.32
N GLY A 235 10.83 -5.51 12.55
CA GLY A 235 10.62 -4.15 13.07
C GLY A 235 9.53 -4.14 14.14
N PHE A 236 8.42 -4.81 13.83
CA PHE A 236 7.34 -5.09 14.77
C PHE A 236 6.82 -6.51 14.60
N ALA A 237 6.68 -7.26 15.69
CA ALA A 237 6.00 -8.55 15.71
C ALA A 237 4.94 -8.57 16.82
N GLY A 238 3.66 -8.57 16.41
CA GLY A 238 2.53 -8.58 17.32
C GLY A 238 1.76 -9.90 17.29
N TYR A 239 1.48 -10.43 18.48
CA TYR A 239 0.56 -11.52 18.71
C TYR A 239 -0.58 -11.03 19.60
N LEU A 240 -1.78 -11.04 19.06
CA LEU A 240 -2.99 -10.52 19.69
C LEU A 240 -2.90 -9.04 20.14
N ALA A 241 -2.12 -8.22 19.44
CA ALA A 241 -1.97 -6.80 19.76
C ALA A 241 -3.09 -5.94 19.19
N SER A 242 -3.34 -4.77 19.79
CA SER A 242 -4.33 -3.81 19.31
C SER A 242 -3.82 -2.36 19.27
N ALA A 243 -4.37 -1.52 18.40
CA ALA A 243 -4.05 -0.09 18.31
C ALA A 243 -2.55 0.16 18.12
N VAL A 244 -2.00 -0.35 17.02
CA VAL A 244 -0.57 -0.25 16.67
C VAL A 244 -0.38 0.84 15.63
N ARG A 245 0.60 1.74 15.86
CA ARG A 245 1.04 2.76 14.91
C ARG A 245 2.51 2.53 14.59
N VAL A 246 2.84 2.47 13.30
CA VAL A 246 4.21 2.23 12.82
C VAL A 246 4.66 3.29 11.81
N ASP A 247 5.88 3.77 11.96
CA ASP A 247 6.64 4.44 10.92
C ASP A 247 8.05 3.85 10.91
N MET A 248 8.29 2.92 10.00
CA MET A 248 9.51 2.11 9.96
C MET A 248 10.27 2.30 8.66
N ASP A 249 11.59 2.30 8.74
CA ASP A 249 12.52 2.27 7.61
C ASP A 249 13.67 1.31 7.92
N ILE A 250 13.67 0.13 7.30
CA ILE A 250 14.52 -1.00 7.70
C ILE A 250 15.14 -1.69 6.49
N ASP A 251 16.45 -1.82 6.49
CA ASP A 251 17.18 -2.63 5.49
C ASP A 251 17.52 -4.00 6.05
N GLY A 252 17.39 -5.07 5.28
CA GLY A 252 17.63 -6.45 5.70
C GLY A 252 16.64 -6.94 6.76
N VAL A 253 15.60 -7.61 6.29
CA VAL A 253 14.50 -8.10 7.14
C VAL A 253 14.27 -9.60 7.00
N HIS A 254 13.73 -10.20 8.08
CA HIS A 254 13.01 -11.47 7.99
C HIS A 254 11.54 -11.22 7.65
N ARG A 255 10.89 -10.28 8.33
CA ARG A 255 9.61 -9.66 7.99
C ARG A 255 9.57 -8.29 8.65
N ALA A 256 9.40 -7.21 7.90
CA ALA A 256 9.40 -5.87 8.50
C ALA A 256 8.27 -5.71 9.54
N ILE A 257 7.09 -6.28 9.28
CA ILE A 257 5.98 -6.32 10.23
C ILE A 257 5.25 -7.68 10.21
N TYR A 258 5.07 -8.27 11.39
CA TYR A 258 4.33 -9.51 11.59
C TYR A 258 3.11 -9.26 12.49
N MET A 259 1.94 -9.66 12.02
CA MET A 259 0.66 -9.45 12.72
C MET A 259 -0.07 -10.78 12.84
N GLY A 260 0.02 -11.43 14.00
CA GLY A 260 -0.80 -12.59 14.35
C GLY A 260 -2.03 -12.13 15.13
N GLY A 261 -3.21 -12.19 14.53
CA GLY A 261 -4.47 -11.81 15.19
C GLY A 261 -4.49 -10.38 15.73
N CYS A 262 -3.82 -9.43 15.07
CA CYS A 262 -3.75 -8.04 15.52
C CYS A 262 -4.98 -7.23 15.07
N ASP A 263 -5.31 -6.17 15.81
CA ASP A 263 -6.42 -5.26 15.50
C ASP A 263 -5.97 -3.79 15.49
N ASP A 264 -6.57 -2.97 14.62
CA ASP A 264 -6.28 -1.53 14.49
C ASP A 264 -4.78 -1.22 14.31
N VAL A 265 -4.19 -1.74 13.22
CA VAL A 265 -2.79 -1.50 12.86
C VAL A 265 -2.73 -0.51 11.72
N ARG A 266 -1.99 0.59 11.89
CA ARG A 266 -1.86 1.64 10.88
C ARG A 266 -0.45 2.16 10.74
N GLY A 267 -0.08 2.59 9.54
CA GLY A 267 1.20 3.26 9.34
C GLY A 267 1.89 2.98 8.02
N ILE A 268 3.19 3.25 8.00
CA ILE A 268 4.06 3.12 6.83
C ILE A 268 5.29 2.29 7.17
N VAL A 269 5.65 1.39 6.27
CA VAL A 269 6.84 0.55 6.39
C VAL A 269 7.63 0.65 5.10
N ARG A 270 8.82 1.23 5.19
CA ARG A 270 9.82 1.25 4.13
C ARG A 270 10.82 0.14 4.41
N TRP A 271 11.11 -0.66 3.42
CA TRP A 271 11.99 -1.81 3.59
C TRP A 271 12.91 -2.00 2.39
N LYS A 272 13.99 -2.73 2.61
CA LYS A 272 14.89 -3.21 1.56
C LYS A 272 15.44 -4.56 2.00
N ASP A 273 15.65 -5.47 1.05
CA ASP A 273 16.32 -6.75 1.23
C ASP A 273 15.60 -7.73 2.19
N GLN A 274 15.20 -8.88 1.65
CA GLN A 274 14.38 -9.89 2.33
C GLN A 274 15.13 -11.22 2.39
N TYR A 275 15.41 -11.70 3.59
CA TYR A 275 16.38 -12.79 3.81
C TYR A 275 15.78 -14.18 4.03
N VAL A 276 14.65 -14.29 4.73
CA VAL A 276 14.22 -15.59 5.27
C VAL A 276 12.76 -15.97 4.94
N ALA A 277 11.80 -15.03 5.04
CA ALA A 277 10.39 -15.30 4.70
C ALA A 277 9.92 -14.50 3.46
N PRO A 278 8.97 -15.01 2.66
CA PRO A 278 8.59 -14.33 1.41
C PRO A 278 7.67 -13.11 1.60
N ILE A 279 6.93 -13.01 2.70
CA ILE A 279 5.94 -11.94 2.91
C ILE A 279 6.49 -10.93 3.93
N VAL A 280 6.78 -9.70 3.49
CA VAL A 280 7.41 -8.66 4.31
C VAL A 280 6.46 -8.12 5.38
N ALA A 281 5.24 -7.75 4.98
CA ALA A 281 4.16 -7.36 5.88
C ALA A 281 3.08 -8.45 5.93
N LEU A 282 3.09 -9.26 6.99
CA LEU A 282 2.26 -10.45 7.08
C LEU A 282 1.11 -10.27 8.08
N CYS A 283 -0.13 -10.39 7.58
CA CYS A 283 -1.30 -10.70 8.40
C CYS A 283 -1.51 -12.22 8.49
N THR A 284 -1.59 -12.73 9.71
CA THR A 284 -1.88 -14.14 10.01
C THR A 284 -2.75 -14.23 11.26
N ASP A 285 -2.98 -15.43 11.74
CA ASP A 285 -3.80 -15.72 12.90
C ASP A 285 -2.96 -15.89 14.17
N ALA A 286 -3.61 -15.80 15.33
CA ALA A 286 -3.00 -16.10 16.61
C ALA A 286 -3.97 -16.88 17.51
N LEU A 287 -3.41 -17.79 18.30
CA LEU A 287 -4.15 -18.66 19.19
C LEU A 287 -4.74 -17.85 20.34
N VAL A 288 -6.04 -17.98 20.60
CA VAL A 288 -6.73 -17.34 21.73
C VAL A 288 -6.95 -18.31 22.87
N SER A 289 -7.16 -19.59 22.56
CA SER A 289 -7.37 -20.64 23.56
C SER A 289 -6.75 -21.98 23.14
N GLY A 290 -6.20 -22.70 24.11
CA GLY A 290 -5.51 -23.98 23.92
C GLY A 290 -4.01 -23.81 23.69
N THR A 291 -3.35 -24.85 23.19
CA THR A 291 -1.94 -24.83 22.79
C THR A 291 -1.78 -25.47 21.41
N ASP A 292 -0.73 -25.13 20.67
CA ASP A 292 -0.43 -25.79 19.39
C ASP A 292 -0.24 -27.31 19.57
N THR A 293 0.39 -27.74 20.67
CA THR A 293 0.53 -29.15 21.02
C THR A 293 -0.84 -29.83 21.20
N ALA A 294 -1.79 -29.18 21.86
CA ALA A 294 -3.13 -29.71 22.04
C ALA A 294 -3.95 -29.73 20.74
N ALA A 295 -3.71 -28.77 19.83
CA ALA A 295 -4.33 -28.74 18.51
C ALA A 295 -3.87 -29.91 17.61
N GLN A 296 -2.66 -30.42 17.84
CA GLN A 296 -1.99 -31.45 17.04
C GLN A 296 -2.12 -32.88 17.61
N ALA A 297 -2.67 -33.06 18.81
CA ALA A 297 -2.77 -34.36 19.47
C ALA A 297 -3.85 -35.28 18.82
N ASP A 298 -3.59 -36.59 18.83
CA ASP A 298 -4.55 -37.64 18.46
C ASP A 298 -4.82 -38.59 19.65
N PRO A 299 -6.08 -38.76 20.11
CA PRO A 299 -7.26 -38.03 19.69
C PRO A 299 -7.20 -36.56 20.13
N ILE A 300 -7.91 -35.72 19.38
CA ILE A 300 -7.94 -34.27 19.59
C ILE A 300 -8.41 -33.94 21.02
N GLY A 301 -7.49 -33.43 21.84
CA GLY A 301 -7.71 -33.28 23.28
C GLY A 301 -8.57 -32.07 23.68
N SER A 302 -8.69 -31.03 22.84
CA SER A 302 -9.53 -29.84 23.10
C SER A 302 -9.78 -28.98 21.85
N PRO A 303 -10.91 -28.23 21.75
CA PRO A 303 -11.09 -27.21 20.73
C PRO A 303 -10.12 -26.03 20.95
N THR A 304 -9.32 -25.72 19.92
CA THR A 304 -8.58 -24.46 19.86
C THR A 304 -9.40 -23.40 19.13
N THR A 305 -9.15 -22.13 19.44
CA THR A 305 -9.73 -21.01 18.71
C THR A 305 -8.64 -20.00 18.37
N SER A 306 -8.74 -19.44 17.17
CA SER A 306 -7.80 -18.46 16.66
C SER A 306 -8.50 -17.15 16.31
N ARG A 307 -7.75 -16.05 16.39
CA ARG A 307 -8.17 -14.72 15.98
C ARG A 307 -7.37 -14.31 14.75
N GLY A 308 -8.07 -13.89 13.70
CA GLY A 308 -7.46 -13.30 12.51
C GLY A 308 -7.23 -11.80 12.71
N CYS A 309 -6.58 -11.16 11.76
CA CYS A 309 -6.30 -9.73 11.82
C CYS A 309 -7.53 -8.89 11.46
N SER A 310 -7.71 -7.73 12.10
CA SER A 310 -8.78 -6.79 11.76
C SER A 310 -8.36 -5.32 11.74
N ASN A 311 -9.06 -4.51 10.94
CA ASN A 311 -8.88 -3.05 10.89
C ASN A 311 -7.41 -2.66 10.63
N ILE A 312 -6.84 -3.21 9.56
CA ILE A 312 -5.45 -2.99 9.16
C ILE A 312 -5.44 -1.97 8.02
N ASP A 313 -4.58 -0.95 8.10
CA ASP A 313 -4.38 0.04 7.04
C ASP A 313 -2.90 0.41 6.94
N LEU A 314 -2.19 -0.25 6.02
CA LEU A 314 -0.72 -0.15 5.92
C LEU A 314 -0.26 0.23 4.52
N THR A 315 0.70 1.15 4.47
CA THR A 315 1.50 1.44 3.27
C THR A 315 2.85 0.74 3.36
N ILE A 316 3.18 -0.11 2.40
CA ILE A 316 4.42 -0.89 2.37
C ILE A 316 5.21 -0.53 1.11
N ILE A 317 6.45 -0.08 1.29
CA ILE A 317 7.30 0.45 0.22
C ILE A 317 8.62 -0.33 0.19
N ASP A 318 8.84 -1.09 -0.88
CA ASP A 318 10.17 -1.59 -1.21
C ASP A 318 11.02 -0.44 -1.76
N LYS A 319 12.22 -0.26 -1.20
CA LYS A 319 13.16 0.80 -1.56
C LYS A 319 14.16 0.38 -2.66
N GLY A 320 13.98 -0.80 -3.25
CA GLY A 320 14.88 -1.36 -4.26
C GLY A 320 15.71 -2.51 -3.71
N SER A 321 15.06 -3.64 -3.45
CA SER A 321 15.68 -4.82 -2.84
C SER A 321 16.66 -5.52 -3.79
N THR A 322 17.85 -5.83 -3.31
CA THR A 322 18.90 -6.56 -4.05
C THR A 322 19.04 -8.01 -3.59
N THR A 323 18.64 -8.29 -2.36
CA THR A 323 18.53 -9.63 -1.80
C THR A 323 17.06 -9.97 -1.62
N THR A 324 16.60 -11.02 -2.28
CA THR A 324 15.21 -11.46 -2.20
C THR A 324 15.14 -12.98 -2.22
N LEU A 325 13.98 -13.49 -1.83
CA LEU A 325 13.65 -14.90 -1.96
C LEU A 325 12.79 -15.12 -3.19
N THR A 326 12.70 -16.38 -3.59
CA THR A 326 11.61 -16.83 -4.45
C THR A 326 10.29 -16.47 -3.77
N ALA A 327 9.35 -15.90 -4.53
CA ALA A 327 8.05 -15.49 -4.04
C ALA A 327 8.01 -14.29 -3.08
N THR A 328 9.05 -13.47 -3.01
CA THR A 328 8.99 -12.25 -2.17
C THR A 328 7.84 -11.34 -2.60
N VAL A 329 7.07 -10.84 -1.64
CA VAL A 329 6.01 -9.84 -1.84
C VAL A 329 6.00 -8.80 -0.73
N CYS A 330 5.56 -7.56 -1.05
CA CYS A 330 5.47 -6.48 -0.07
C CYS A 330 4.51 -6.82 1.09
N ALA A 331 3.34 -7.38 0.80
CA ALA A 331 2.36 -7.67 1.83
C ALA A 331 1.52 -8.92 1.53
N GLY A 332 0.88 -9.46 2.56
CA GLY A 332 -0.04 -10.57 2.37
C GLY A 332 -0.83 -10.99 3.58
N ILE A 333 -1.85 -11.80 3.30
CA ILE A 333 -2.59 -12.56 4.31
C ILE A 333 -2.21 -14.02 4.13
N SER A 334 -1.63 -14.62 5.16
CA SER A 334 -1.29 -16.05 5.18
C SER A 334 -1.70 -16.68 6.50
N PRO A 335 -2.90 -17.30 6.57
CA PRO A 335 -3.28 -18.11 7.71
C PRO A 335 -2.22 -19.20 7.96
N SER A 336 -1.79 -19.29 9.20
CA SER A 336 -0.91 -20.33 9.73
C SER A 336 -1.70 -21.51 10.30
N ARG A 337 -2.97 -21.27 10.61
CA ARG A 337 -3.95 -22.25 11.08
C ARG A 337 -5.23 -22.15 10.25
N VAL A 338 -6.02 -23.22 10.32
CA VAL A 338 -7.23 -23.45 9.51
C VAL A 338 -8.46 -23.76 10.37
N ASP A 339 -8.35 -23.51 11.68
CA ASP A 339 -9.50 -23.44 12.58
C ASP A 339 -10.37 -22.21 12.26
N PRO A 340 -11.63 -22.16 12.76
CA PRO A 340 -12.52 -21.03 12.50
C PRO A 340 -11.86 -19.68 12.84
N VAL A 341 -11.62 -18.87 11.81
CA VAL A 341 -10.87 -17.62 11.90
C VAL A 341 -11.39 -16.61 10.88
N ALA A 342 -11.35 -15.32 11.23
CA ALA A 342 -11.79 -14.26 10.34
C ALA A 342 -10.76 -13.12 10.25
N HIS A 343 -10.40 -12.75 9.04
CA HIS A 343 -9.64 -11.54 8.72
C HIS A 343 -10.59 -10.49 8.15
N ARG A 344 -10.60 -9.29 8.73
CA ARG A 344 -11.63 -8.28 8.43
C ARG A 344 -11.09 -6.88 8.25
N LYS A 345 -11.59 -6.11 7.27
CA LYS A 345 -11.25 -4.67 7.11
C LYS A 345 -9.74 -4.48 6.99
N ILE A 346 -9.13 -5.13 6.01
CA ILE A 346 -7.69 -5.07 5.76
C ILE A 346 -7.46 -4.30 4.48
N ARG A 347 -6.69 -3.21 4.58
CA ARG A 347 -6.22 -2.41 3.46
C ARG A 347 -4.70 -2.45 3.42
N PHE A 348 -4.17 -2.79 2.24
CA PHE A 348 -2.76 -2.59 1.92
C PHE A 348 -2.61 -1.66 0.72
N ASN A 349 -1.64 -0.75 0.83
CA ASN A 349 -1.14 0.07 -0.26
C ASN A 349 0.33 -0.31 -0.49
N VAL A 350 0.62 -0.99 -1.60
CA VAL A 350 1.94 -1.60 -1.85
C VAL A 350 2.70 -0.85 -2.93
N PHE A 351 4.00 -0.66 -2.75
CA PHE A 351 4.86 0.02 -3.71
C PHE A 351 6.14 -0.77 -3.93
N THR A 352 6.39 -1.16 -5.17
CA THR A 352 7.66 -1.73 -5.62
C THR A 352 7.95 -1.30 -7.05
N VAL A 353 9.23 -1.02 -7.33
CA VAL A 353 9.74 -0.68 -8.66
C VAL A 353 10.98 -1.53 -8.90
N GLY A 354 10.88 -2.46 -9.84
CA GLY A 354 11.93 -3.41 -10.17
C GLY A 354 12.56 -3.18 -11.53
N THR A 355 13.85 -3.47 -11.60
CA THR A 355 14.68 -3.52 -12.80
C THR A 355 15.36 -4.89 -12.85
N ASP A 356 16.28 -5.09 -13.78
CA ASP A 356 17.09 -6.32 -13.84
C ASP A 356 18.06 -6.48 -12.65
N THR A 357 18.23 -5.46 -11.81
CA THR A 357 19.20 -5.47 -10.70
C THR A 357 18.59 -5.23 -9.32
N VAL A 358 17.39 -4.64 -9.25
CA VAL A 358 16.68 -4.36 -8.00
C VAL A 358 15.24 -4.81 -8.09
N SER A 359 14.70 -5.25 -6.97
CA SER A 359 13.34 -5.74 -6.76
C SER A 359 12.93 -6.79 -7.79
N THR A 360 13.90 -7.57 -8.28
CA THR A 360 13.74 -8.46 -9.45
C THR A 360 12.60 -9.46 -9.24
N THR A 361 12.43 -9.96 -8.01
CA THR A 361 11.43 -10.98 -7.68
C THR A 361 10.30 -10.48 -6.78
N VAL A 362 10.24 -9.18 -6.48
CA VAL A 362 9.33 -8.61 -5.46
C VAL A 362 7.95 -8.32 -6.04
N GLY A 363 6.96 -9.15 -5.73
CA GLY A 363 5.56 -8.86 -6.06
C GLY A 363 4.89 -7.89 -5.09
N GLY A 364 3.66 -7.47 -5.40
CA GLY A 364 2.89 -6.56 -4.57
C GLY A 364 2.22 -7.24 -3.40
N PHE A 365 1.26 -8.13 -3.69
CA PHE A 365 0.38 -8.68 -2.65
C PHE A 365 0.02 -10.15 -2.87
N ILE A 366 -0.05 -10.90 -1.76
CA ILE A 366 -0.47 -12.30 -1.77
C ILE A 366 -1.58 -12.61 -0.74
N VAL A 367 -2.54 -13.44 -1.15
CA VAL A 367 -3.34 -14.27 -0.25
C VAL A 367 -3.07 -15.72 -0.61
N ALA A 368 -2.48 -16.45 0.32
CA ALA A 368 -2.23 -17.87 0.22
C ALA A 368 -2.32 -18.44 1.64
N SER A 369 -2.61 -19.74 1.79
CA SER A 369 -2.53 -20.36 3.10
C SER A 369 -1.21 -21.09 3.24
N THR A 370 -0.63 -21.01 4.43
CA THR A 370 0.47 -21.86 4.88
C THR A 370 0.02 -22.77 6.01
N GLY A 371 -1.31 -22.88 6.21
CA GLY A 371 -1.91 -23.74 7.22
C GLY A 371 -1.38 -25.15 7.07
N THR A 372 -0.72 -25.66 8.11
CA THR A 372 -0.19 -27.02 8.07
C THR A 372 -1.37 -27.99 8.12
N PRO A 373 -1.52 -28.92 7.16
CA PRO A 373 -2.51 -29.96 7.26
C PRO A 373 -2.26 -30.78 8.53
N TRP A 374 -3.17 -30.71 9.49
CA TRP A 374 -3.15 -31.52 10.70
C TRP A 374 -4.21 -32.62 10.59
N SER A 375 -4.13 -33.66 11.42
CA SER A 375 -5.17 -34.71 11.49
C SER A 375 -6.58 -34.13 11.64
N ARG A 376 -6.71 -32.99 12.34
CA ARG A 376 -7.96 -32.23 12.53
C ARG A 376 -8.36 -31.36 11.34
N TYR A 377 -7.41 -30.82 10.59
CA TYR A 377 -7.65 -29.92 9.46
C TYR A 377 -6.78 -30.36 8.27
N PRO A 378 -7.26 -31.31 7.46
CA PRO A 378 -6.45 -31.95 6.42
C PRO A 378 -6.21 -31.05 5.20
N ASN A 379 -6.83 -29.87 5.14
CA ASN A 379 -6.72 -28.93 4.03
C ASN A 379 -6.15 -27.59 4.54
N GLN A 380 -5.49 -26.86 3.66
CA GLN A 380 -4.95 -25.52 3.92
C GLN A 380 -6.02 -24.43 3.87
N TRP A 381 -7.18 -24.73 3.29
CA TRP A 381 -8.31 -23.82 3.23
C TRP A 381 -9.57 -24.52 3.68
N GLU A 382 -10.47 -23.80 4.35
CA GLU A 382 -11.75 -24.33 4.79
C GLU A 382 -12.84 -23.25 4.76
N PRO A 383 -14.13 -23.59 4.56
CA PRO A 383 -15.21 -22.61 4.41
C PRO A 383 -15.41 -21.67 5.60
N TRP A 384 -14.98 -22.08 6.80
CA TRP A 384 -15.05 -21.24 8.01
C TRP A 384 -13.87 -20.27 8.17
N VAL A 385 -12.84 -20.36 7.32
CA VAL A 385 -11.86 -19.28 7.19
C VAL A 385 -12.52 -18.15 6.41
N VAL A 386 -12.65 -16.98 7.04
CA VAL A 386 -13.36 -15.83 6.47
C VAL A 386 -12.38 -14.72 6.10
N LEU A 387 -12.46 -14.25 4.85
CA LEU A 387 -11.83 -13.02 4.39
C LEU A 387 -12.92 -12.01 4.03
N GLU A 388 -12.96 -10.88 4.73
CA GLU A 388 -14.06 -9.93 4.63
C GLU A 388 -13.56 -8.48 4.61
N ASP A 389 -14.06 -7.65 3.70
CA ASP A 389 -13.60 -6.26 3.54
C ASP A 389 -12.07 -6.16 3.33
N ILE A 390 -11.57 -6.85 2.31
CA ILE A 390 -10.15 -6.84 1.94
C ILE A 390 -9.96 -5.92 0.73
N GLU A 391 -9.07 -4.93 0.84
CA GLU A 391 -8.78 -3.94 -0.19
C GLU A 391 -7.27 -3.85 -0.48
N ILE A 392 -6.90 -3.89 -1.75
CA ILE A 392 -5.51 -3.82 -2.22
C ILE A 392 -5.39 -2.67 -3.23
N SER A 393 -4.35 -1.85 -3.08
CA SER A 393 -4.03 -0.69 -3.93
C SER A 393 -2.51 -0.50 -4.06
N GLY A 394 -2.07 0.38 -4.96
CA GLY A 394 -0.67 0.82 -5.04
C GLY A 394 -0.02 0.66 -6.41
N ILE A 395 1.30 0.44 -6.44
CA ILE A 395 2.11 0.35 -7.65
C ILE A 395 3.05 -0.85 -7.57
N VAL A 396 2.99 -1.71 -8.59
CA VAL A 396 3.96 -2.78 -8.85
C VAL A 396 4.50 -2.56 -10.27
N ASP A 397 5.70 -2.00 -10.38
CA ASP A 397 6.30 -1.61 -11.66
C ASP A 397 7.58 -2.40 -11.94
N HIS A 398 7.47 -3.34 -12.86
CA HIS A 398 8.55 -4.14 -13.44
C HIS A 398 8.73 -3.85 -14.94
N SER A 399 8.23 -2.71 -15.45
CA SER A 399 8.30 -2.38 -16.88
C SER A 399 9.72 -2.26 -17.41
N ALA A 400 10.68 -1.92 -16.54
CA ALA A 400 12.09 -1.77 -16.88
C ALA A 400 12.89 -3.10 -16.89
N GLN A 401 12.30 -4.22 -16.47
CA GLN A 401 12.96 -5.52 -16.50
C GLN A 401 12.98 -6.11 -17.91
N THR A 402 14.09 -6.72 -18.30
CA THR A 402 14.28 -7.43 -19.57
C THR A 402 14.27 -8.95 -19.42
N ALA A 403 14.39 -9.48 -18.19
CA ALA A 403 14.35 -10.90 -17.89
C ALA A 403 13.20 -11.27 -16.93
N ALA A 404 12.73 -12.52 -17.01
CA ALA A 404 11.67 -13.03 -16.14
C ALA A 404 12.23 -13.42 -14.77
N SER A 405 11.77 -12.76 -13.70
CA SER A 405 12.30 -13.02 -12.35
C SER A 405 11.24 -13.18 -11.25
N ASN A 406 10.03 -12.66 -11.41
CA ASN A 406 8.95 -12.87 -10.42
C ASN A 406 8.11 -14.12 -10.74
N SER A 407 8.47 -15.26 -10.14
CA SER A 407 7.76 -16.54 -10.31
C SER A 407 6.46 -16.66 -9.53
N THR A 408 6.07 -15.67 -8.72
CA THR A 408 4.85 -15.73 -7.87
C THR A 408 3.75 -14.83 -8.39
N GLY A 409 4.12 -13.79 -9.13
CA GLY A 409 3.19 -12.84 -9.76
C GLY A 409 3.09 -11.55 -8.97
N GLU A 410 2.42 -10.56 -9.58
CA GLU A 410 2.35 -9.20 -9.04
C GLU A 410 1.21 -9.02 -8.02
N LEU A 411 0.07 -9.66 -8.30
CA LEU A 411 -1.06 -9.80 -7.40
C LEU A 411 -1.56 -11.25 -7.47
N TYR A 412 -1.52 -11.94 -6.32
CA TYR A 412 -1.91 -13.35 -6.23
C TYR A 412 -2.87 -13.56 -5.07
N ILE A 413 -4.18 -13.55 -5.35
CA ILE A 413 -5.21 -13.88 -4.36
C ILE A 413 -5.71 -15.28 -4.67
N TYR A 414 -5.41 -16.23 -3.79
CA TYR A 414 -5.79 -17.63 -3.98
C TYR A 414 -6.33 -18.22 -2.67
N THR A 415 -7.64 -18.44 -2.61
CA THR A 415 -8.34 -18.84 -1.38
C THR A 415 -8.94 -20.24 -1.48
N GLN A 416 -8.30 -21.12 -2.25
CA GLN A 416 -8.71 -22.50 -2.51
C GLN A 416 -7.55 -23.43 -2.15
N ASP A 417 -7.86 -24.63 -1.65
CA ASP A 417 -6.84 -25.64 -1.37
C ASP A 417 -6.14 -26.09 -2.67
N PRO A 418 -4.80 -26.18 -2.68
CA PRO A 418 -4.06 -26.57 -3.88
C PRO A 418 -4.26 -28.03 -4.29
N THR A 419 -4.70 -28.89 -3.36
CA THR A 419 -4.86 -30.33 -3.56
C THR A 419 -6.30 -30.80 -3.56
N ASN A 420 -7.22 -30.00 -3.01
CA ASN A 420 -8.64 -30.35 -2.93
C ASN A 420 -9.56 -29.14 -3.20
N THR A 421 -9.97 -28.97 -4.45
CA THR A 421 -10.71 -27.79 -4.91
C THR A 421 -12.09 -27.57 -4.27
N SER A 422 -12.64 -28.54 -3.53
CA SER A 422 -13.89 -28.36 -2.77
C SER A 422 -13.69 -27.61 -1.45
N HIS A 423 -12.44 -27.40 -1.04
CA HIS A 423 -12.08 -26.69 0.18
C HIS A 423 -11.53 -25.30 -0.14
N PHE A 424 -12.18 -24.27 0.39
CA PHE A 424 -11.88 -22.87 0.11
C PHE A 424 -12.42 -21.97 1.22
N ALA A 425 -11.86 -20.77 1.37
CA ALA A 425 -12.35 -19.76 2.31
C ALA A 425 -13.69 -19.16 1.87
N THR A 426 -14.47 -18.68 2.84
CA THR A 426 -15.57 -17.74 2.59
C THR A 426 -15.01 -16.34 2.33
N VAL A 427 -15.33 -15.74 1.18
CA VAL A 427 -14.81 -14.42 0.79
C VAL A 427 -15.96 -13.42 0.62
N ARG A 428 -15.83 -12.23 1.23
CA ARG A 428 -16.84 -11.17 1.19
C ARG A 428 -16.20 -9.81 0.93
N ARG A 429 -16.84 -9.01 0.08
CA ARG A 429 -16.44 -7.62 -0.20
C ARG A 429 -14.93 -7.47 -0.50
N LEU A 430 -14.41 -8.34 -1.37
CA LEU A 430 -13.04 -8.26 -1.86
C LEU A 430 -12.92 -7.18 -2.94
N ARG A 431 -11.92 -6.31 -2.80
CA ARG A 431 -11.68 -5.17 -3.69
C ARG A 431 -10.22 -5.05 -4.09
N VAL A 432 -9.98 -4.77 -5.37
CA VAL A 432 -8.70 -4.27 -5.88
C VAL A 432 -8.96 -2.89 -6.46
N SER A 433 -8.37 -1.87 -5.85
CA SER A 433 -8.69 -0.45 -6.11
C SER A 433 -7.42 0.30 -6.50
N ASP A 434 -7.46 1.02 -7.62
CA ASP A 434 -6.42 1.96 -8.05
C ASP A 434 -4.98 1.36 -7.98
N LEU A 435 -4.86 0.08 -8.36
CA LEU A 435 -3.59 -0.66 -8.43
C LEU A 435 -2.98 -0.55 -9.82
N THR A 436 -1.72 -0.17 -9.92
CA THR A 436 -0.95 -0.20 -11.16
C THR A 436 -0.03 -1.42 -11.18
N VAL A 437 -0.09 -2.21 -12.24
CA VAL A 437 0.74 -3.40 -12.46
C VAL A 437 1.39 -3.31 -13.84
N LEU A 438 2.64 -2.85 -13.90
CA LEU A 438 3.40 -2.77 -15.14
C LEU A 438 4.38 -3.94 -15.19
N LYS A 439 4.09 -4.97 -15.96
CA LYS A 439 4.96 -6.15 -16.03
C LYS A 439 6.10 -5.96 -17.03
N SER A 440 7.20 -6.70 -16.81
CA SER A 440 8.24 -6.89 -17.82
C SER A 440 7.70 -7.56 -19.10
N PRO A 441 8.24 -7.25 -20.29
CA PRO A 441 8.00 -8.05 -21.51
C PRO A 441 8.33 -9.54 -21.35
N ALA A 442 9.25 -9.90 -20.45
CA ALA A 442 9.64 -11.28 -20.19
C ALA A 442 8.76 -11.97 -19.12
N SER A 443 7.93 -11.23 -18.38
CA SER A 443 7.10 -11.80 -17.31
C SER A 443 5.92 -12.60 -17.87
N SER A 444 5.80 -13.85 -17.44
CA SER A 444 4.76 -14.79 -17.86
C SER A 444 3.53 -14.84 -16.95
N ARG A 445 3.56 -14.20 -15.76
CA ARG A 445 2.48 -14.33 -14.77
C ARG A 445 1.41 -13.25 -14.85
N SER A 446 0.18 -13.69 -14.65
CA SER A 446 -1.06 -12.93 -14.66
C SER A 446 -1.39 -12.31 -13.29
N VAL A 447 -2.41 -11.46 -13.25
CA VAL A 447 -3.09 -11.03 -12.02
C VAL A 447 -4.13 -12.11 -11.66
N TYR A 448 -3.97 -12.76 -10.51
CA TYR A 448 -4.85 -13.84 -10.07
C TYR A 448 -5.81 -13.38 -8.97
N VAL A 449 -7.10 -13.61 -9.20
CA VAL A 449 -8.15 -13.42 -8.18
C VAL A 449 -9.03 -14.67 -8.16
N VAL A 450 -8.63 -15.64 -7.34
CA VAL A 450 -9.25 -16.95 -7.19
C VAL A 450 -9.92 -17.04 -5.82
N ALA A 451 -11.25 -16.85 -5.83
CA ALA A 451 -12.11 -16.83 -4.66
C ALA A 451 -13.41 -17.64 -4.90
N PRO A 452 -13.32 -18.98 -5.02
CA PRO A 452 -14.48 -19.83 -5.30
C PRO A 452 -15.53 -19.85 -4.18
N GLY A 453 -15.17 -19.43 -2.96
CA GLY A 453 -16.10 -19.24 -1.84
C GLY A 453 -16.61 -17.80 -1.68
N ALA A 454 -16.50 -16.97 -2.72
CA ALA A 454 -17.05 -15.62 -2.67
C ALA A 454 -18.59 -15.63 -2.59
N THR A 455 -19.16 -14.85 -1.67
CA THR A 455 -20.62 -14.71 -1.52
C THR A 455 -21.14 -13.36 -2.01
N ASP A 456 -20.25 -12.39 -2.18
CA ASP A 456 -20.55 -11.02 -2.61
C ASP A 456 -19.80 -10.73 -3.92
N PRO A 457 -20.23 -9.72 -4.71
CA PRO A 457 -19.47 -9.28 -5.87
C PRO A 457 -18.01 -8.92 -5.54
N ILE A 458 -17.09 -9.36 -6.38
CA ILE A 458 -15.67 -8.98 -6.31
C ILE A 458 -15.47 -7.74 -7.17
N THR A 459 -14.92 -6.66 -6.59
CA THR A 459 -14.76 -5.39 -7.29
C THR A 459 -13.32 -5.18 -7.72
N ILE A 460 -13.10 -4.84 -8.99
CA ILE A 460 -11.82 -4.43 -9.56
C ILE A 460 -12.02 -3.05 -10.16
N ARG A 461 -11.39 -2.02 -9.59
CA ARG A 461 -11.70 -0.62 -9.94
C ARG A 461 -10.43 0.20 -10.10
N GLY A 462 -10.31 0.92 -11.20
CA GLY A 462 -9.15 1.79 -11.43
C GLY A 462 -7.82 1.05 -11.60
N VAL A 463 -7.84 -0.25 -11.88
CA VAL A 463 -6.61 -1.04 -12.03
C VAL A 463 -6.00 -0.79 -13.40
N ASP A 464 -4.72 -0.39 -13.47
CA ASP A 464 -3.97 -0.32 -14.74
C ASP A 464 -2.97 -1.47 -14.80
N ALA A 465 -3.33 -2.53 -15.53
CA ALA A 465 -2.52 -3.70 -15.76
C ALA A 465 -2.46 -4.02 -17.25
N THR A 466 -2.18 -3.00 -18.07
CA THR A 466 -2.26 -3.06 -19.55
C THR A 466 -1.46 -4.19 -20.20
N GLY A 467 -0.38 -4.67 -19.56
CA GLY A 467 0.41 -5.83 -20.03
C GLY A 467 -0.06 -7.19 -19.51
N SER A 468 -0.94 -7.23 -18.50
CA SER A 468 -1.25 -8.44 -17.74
C SER A 468 -2.63 -9.00 -18.05
N THR A 469 -2.76 -10.32 -17.91
CA THR A 469 -4.05 -11.00 -17.95
C THR A 469 -4.66 -11.00 -16.56
N LEU A 470 -5.95 -10.75 -16.44
CA LEU A 470 -6.73 -11.02 -15.23
C LEU A 470 -7.25 -12.46 -15.30
N VAL A 471 -7.05 -13.24 -14.24
CA VAL A 471 -7.63 -14.59 -14.07
C VAL A 471 -8.66 -14.53 -12.94
N PRO A 472 -9.95 -14.30 -13.26
CA PRO A 472 -11.02 -14.29 -12.29
C PRO A 472 -11.59 -15.70 -12.09
N ILE A 473 -11.67 -16.16 -10.83
CA ILE A 473 -12.39 -17.38 -10.46
C ILE A 473 -13.28 -17.11 -9.24
N ALA A 474 -14.60 -17.21 -9.45
CA ALA A 474 -15.63 -17.09 -8.42
C ALA A 474 -16.88 -17.90 -8.82
N PRO A 475 -17.83 -18.15 -7.90
CA PRO A 475 -19.09 -18.82 -8.23
C PRO A 475 -20.07 -17.86 -8.95
N ALA A 476 -21.06 -18.42 -9.66
CA ALA A 476 -22.08 -17.65 -10.39
C ALA A 476 -22.80 -16.58 -9.56
N ALA A 477 -22.99 -16.82 -8.26
CA ALA A 477 -23.64 -15.88 -7.33
C ALA A 477 -22.79 -14.64 -6.99
N ALA A 478 -21.47 -14.69 -7.22
CA ALA A 478 -20.53 -13.63 -6.90
C ALA A 478 -19.87 -13.10 -8.18
N PRO A 479 -20.51 -12.15 -8.90
CA PRO A 479 -19.97 -11.62 -10.14
C PRO A 479 -18.72 -10.78 -9.90
N PHE A 480 -17.84 -10.74 -10.89
CA PHE A 480 -16.78 -9.72 -10.95
C PHE A 480 -17.35 -8.42 -11.51
N VAL A 481 -17.09 -7.30 -10.84
CA VAL A 481 -17.46 -5.95 -11.28
C VAL A 481 -16.18 -5.18 -11.56
N ILE A 482 -15.90 -4.93 -12.84
CA ILE A 482 -14.67 -4.30 -13.32
C ILE A 482 -14.98 -2.90 -13.85
N GLU A 483 -14.39 -1.88 -13.25
CA GLU A 483 -14.65 -0.46 -13.57
C GLU A 483 -13.36 0.31 -13.80
N ARG A 484 -13.35 1.25 -14.75
CA ARG A 484 -12.21 2.17 -15.02
C ARG A 484 -10.84 1.46 -15.09
N SER A 485 -10.79 0.22 -15.56
CA SER A 485 -9.60 -0.64 -15.47
C SER A 485 -9.06 -1.04 -16.84
N ARG A 486 -7.77 -1.40 -16.91
CA ARG A 486 -7.07 -1.79 -18.13
C ARG A 486 -6.38 -3.14 -17.96
N PHE A 487 -6.58 -4.05 -18.89
CA PHE A 487 -5.94 -5.37 -18.91
C PHE A 487 -5.63 -5.81 -20.35
N ALA A 488 -4.56 -6.57 -20.55
CA ALA A 488 -4.25 -7.19 -21.84
C ALA A 488 -5.34 -8.22 -22.20
N SER A 489 -5.70 -9.08 -21.24
CA SER A 489 -6.83 -9.98 -21.38
C SER A 489 -7.53 -10.29 -20.06
N ILE A 490 -8.72 -10.89 -20.15
CA ILE A 490 -9.40 -11.55 -19.05
C ILE A 490 -9.60 -13.01 -19.43
N ASP A 491 -9.10 -13.94 -18.62
CA ASP A 491 -9.22 -15.37 -18.84
C ASP A 491 -10.15 -15.97 -17.78
N ASN A 492 -11.46 -15.90 -18.05
CA ASN A 492 -12.50 -16.37 -17.13
C ASN A 492 -12.74 -17.87 -17.30
N TYR A 493 -12.19 -18.65 -16.36
CA TYR A 493 -12.37 -20.10 -16.31
C TYR A 493 -13.50 -20.54 -15.36
N SER A 494 -14.23 -19.61 -14.74
CA SER A 494 -15.27 -19.93 -13.76
C SER A 494 -16.68 -19.68 -14.27
N THR A 495 -17.67 -19.98 -13.42
CA THR A 495 -19.09 -19.75 -13.69
C THR A 495 -19.55 -18.33 -13.34
N ALA A 496 -18.66 -17.49 -12.79
CA ALA A 496 -18.97 -16.12 -12.45
C ALA A 496 -19.21 -15.27 -13.69
N THR A 497 -20.24 -14.41 -13.63
CA THR A 497 -20.42 -13.34 -14.61
C THR A 497 -19.33 -12.28 -14.39
N VAL A 498 -18.66 -11.88 -15.47
CA VAL A 498 -17.74 -10.74 -15.47
C VAL A 498 -18.45 -9.53 -16.07
N LYS A 499 -18.70 -8.50 -15.26
CA LYS A 499 -19.30 -7.23 -15.67
C LYS A 499 -18.20 -6.22 -15.91
N VAL A 500 -18.03 -5.77 -17.14
CA VAL A 500 -17.00 -4.80 -17.53
C VAL A 500 -17.67 -3.46 -17.83
N GLY A 501 -17.32 -2.41 -17.07
CA GLY A 501 -17.86 -1.07 -17.25
C GLY A 501 -17.28 -0.35 -18.47
N GLN A 502 -18.03 0.64 -18.99
CA GLN A 502 -17.71 1.34 -20.24
C GLN A 502 -16.31 2.00 -20.28
N ALA A 503 -15.83 2.48 -19.13
CA ALA A 503 -14.53 3.15 -19.01
C ALA A 503 -13.33 2.18 -18.97
N CYS A 504 -13.56 0.87 -19.07
CA CYS A 504 -12.51 -0.13 -19.10
C CYS A 504 -11.89 -0.28 -20.49
N LYS A 505 -10.62 -0.70 -20.55
CA LYS A 505 -9.93 -1.07 -21.79
C LYS A 505 -9.39 -2.49 -21.65
N ILE A 506 -10.08 -3.46 -22.26
CA ILE A 506 -9.71 -4.88 -22.20
C ILE A 506 -9.33 -5.33 -23.61
N GLY A 507 -8.12 -5.84 -23.79
CA GLY A 507 -7.67 -6.28 -25.11
C GLY A 507 -8.42 -7.51 -25.63
N LYS A 508 -8.53 -8.56 -24.80
CA LYS A 508 -9.24 -9.80 -25.15
C LYS A 508 -9.96 -10.40 -23.94
N ILE A 509 -11.08 -11.09 -24.18
CA ILE A 509 -11.76 -11.88 -23.14
C ILE A 509 -11.84 -13.34 -23.62
N ASN A 510 -11.32 -14.28 -22.82
CA ASN A 510 -11.34 -15.71 -23.05
C ASN A 510 -12.24 -16.39 -21.98
N GLY A 511 -13.10 -17.34 -22.35
CA GLY A 511 -13.96 -18.08 -21.40
C GLY A 511 -15.35 -18.41 -21.94
N GLY A 512 -16.04 -19.38 -21.30
CA GLY A 512 -17.35 -19.91 -21.73
C GLY A 512 -18.57 -19.41 -20.95
N ALA A 513 -18.40 -18.67 -19.85
CA ALA A 513 -19.49 -18.12 -19.04
C ALA A 513 -19.99 -16.76 -19.60
N PRO A 514 -21.27 -16.38 -19.37
CA PRO A 514 -21.83 -15.16 -19.95
C PRO A 514 -21.09 -13.93 -19.44
N VAL A 515 -20.31 -13.31 -20.34
CA VAL A 515 -19.82 -11.96 -20.16
C VAL A 515 -21.05 -11.06 -20.37
N ALA A 516 -21.66 -10.60 -19.27
CA ALA A 516 -22.61 -9.50 -19.34
C ALA A 516 -21.79 -8.22 -19.60
N ALA A 517 -21.34 -8.07 -20.83
CA ALA A 517 -20.82 -6.80 -21.34
C ALA A 517 -22.00 -5.83 -21.41
N THR A 518 -22.33 -5.22 -20.28
CA THR A 518 -23.09 -3.97 -20.32
C THR A 518 -22.16 -2.91 -20.91
N GLU A 519 -22.24 -2.78 -22.23
CA GLU A 519 -21.79 -1.62 -23.00
C GLU A 519 -20.29 -1.29 -22.97
N ALA A 520 -19.40 -2.28 -22.94
CA ALA A 520 -17.98 -2.01 -23.15
C ALA A 520 -17.70 -1.65 -24.61
N ALA A 521 -16.95 -0.56 -24.86
CA ALA A 521 -16.37 -0.30 -26.18
C ALA A 521 -15.36 -1.42 -26.47
N ILE A 522 -15.65 -2.25 -27.47
CA ILE A 522 -14.74 -3.30 -27.93
C ILE A 522 -13.67 -2.60 -28.79
N ALA A 523 -12.39 -2.82 -28.47
CA ALA A 523 -11.30 -2.28 -29.28
C ALA A 523 -11.46 -2.75 -30.74
N SER A 524 -11.29 -1.83 -31.69
CA SER A 524 -11.50 -2.04 -33.13
C SER A 524 -12.96 -2.26 -33.59
N ALA A 525 -13.97 -2.23 -32.70
CA ALA A 525 -15.38 -2.25 -33.09
C ALA A 525 -16.04 -0.88 -32.86
N GLY A 526 -16.75 -0.35 -33.87
CA GLY A 526 -17.55 0.86 -33.71
C GLY A 526 -17.73 1.69 -34.98
N ALA A 527 -18.64 2.66 -34.89
CA ALA A 527 -18.92 3.62 -35.96
C ALA A 527 -17.79 4.67 -36.08
N VAL A 528 -17.19 4.81 -37.25
CA VAL A 528 -16.23 5.87 -37.57
C VAL A 528 -16.88 6.91 -38.48
N ILE A 529 -17.02 8.14 -37.99
CA ILE A 529 -17.50 9.28 -38.79
C ILE A 529 -16.34 9.78 -39.68
N THR A 530 -16.53 9.71 -41.00
CA THR A 530 -15.55 10.11 -42.01
C THR A 530 -16.10 11.24 -42.87
N GLN A 531 -15.24 12.18 -43.23
CA GLN A 531 -15.51 13.21 -44.24
C GLN A 531 -14.61 12.98 -45.46
N LYS A 532 -15.19 13.07 -46.65
CA LYS A 532 -14.47 13.00 -47.93
C LYS A 532 -14.82 14.24 -48.74
N GLU A 533 -13.87 14.76 -49.51
CA GLU A 533 -14.10 15.94 -50.34
C GLU A 533 -13.57 15.77 -51.76
N VAL A 534 -14.12 16.57 -52.68
CA VAL A 534 -13.62 16.73 -54.06
C VAL A 534 -13.92 18.14 -54.55
N THR A 535 -13.09 18.65 -55.45
CA THR A 535 -13.43 19.83 -56.28
C THR A 535 -13.62 19.36 -57.71
N LEU A 536 -14.80 19.61 -58.28
CA LEU A 536 -15.17 19.24 -59.64
C LEU A 536 -15.00 20.46 -60.55
N THR A 537 -14.19 20.33 -61.60
CA THR A 537 -14.15 21.27 -62.72
C THR A 537 -15.30 20.94 -63.68
N LEU A 538 -16.11 21.95 -64.03
CA LEU A 538 -17.39 21.74 -64.71
C LEU A 538 -17.24 21.89 -66.22
N THR A 539 -17.33 20.77 -66.94
CA THR A 539 -17.31 20.75 -68.41
C THR A 539 -18.13 19.57 -68.92
N GLY A 540 -18.97 19.80 -69.95
CA GLY A 540 -19.82 18.76 -70.55
C GLY A 540 -21.20 18.64 -69.89
N ALA A 541 -21.97 17.62 -70.28
CA ALA A 541 -23.35 17.44 -69.81
C ALA A 541 -23.45 17.01 -68.33
N SER A 542 -22.42 16.32 -67.83
CA SER A 542 -22.33 15.88 -66.44
C SER A 542 -20.88 15.72 -66.02
N VAL A 543 -20.62 15.85 -64.71
CA VAL A 543 -19.33 15.60 -64.08
C VAL A 543 -19.53 14.69 -62.88
N SER A 544 -18.71 13.65 -62.77
CA SER A 544 -18.88 12.61 -61.76
C SER A 544 -17.77 12.61 -60.72
N TRP A 545 -18.15 12.46 -59.47
CA TRP A 545 -17.30 12.03 -58.38
C TRP A 545 -17.40 10.51 -58.22
N THR A 546 -16.51 9.81 -58.93
CA THR A 546 -16.52 8.35 -58.98
C THR A 546 -16.17 7.73 -57.63
N ASN A 547 -16.90 6.67 -57.23
CA ASN A 547 -16.73 5.99 -55.94
C ASN A 547 -16.73 6.96 -54.75
N ALA A 548 -17.64 7.94 -54.80
CA ALA A 548 -17.77 8.95 -53.75
C ALA A 548 -18.14 8.28 -52.42
N ILE A 549 -19.25 7.54 -52.40
CA ILE A 549 -19.76 6.81 -51.24
C ILE A 549 -19.23 5.37 -51.27
N PRO A 550 -18.41 4.93 -50.29
CA PRO A 550 -17.92 3.56 -50.22
C PRO A 550 -19.03 2.53 -49.89
N PRO A 551 -18.86 1.25 -50.25
CA PRO A 551 -19.75 0.18 -49.77
C PRO A 551 -19.69 0.05 -48.24
N GLY A 552 -20.79 -0.39 -47.64
CA GLY A 552 -20.88 -0.61 -46.19
C GLY A 552 -20.91 0.67 -45.37
N SER A 553 -21.31 1.80 -45.97
CA SER A 553 -21.36 3.09 -45.30
C SER A 553 -22.78 3.62 -45.11
N LEU A 554 -23.00 4.37 -44.03
CA LEU A 554 -24.20 5.15 -43.77
C LEU A 554 -23.92 6.62 -44.11
N LEU A 555 -24.47 7.11 -45.22
CA LEU A 555 -24.33 8.51 -45.61
C LEU A 555 -25.19 9.39 -44.71
N LEU A 556 -24.59 10.42 -44.11
CA LEU A 556 -25.30 11.42 -43.29
C LEU A 556 -25.73 12.63 -44.14
N GLY A 557 -24.95 12.97 -45.17
CA GLY A 557 -25.32 14.01 -46.12
C GLY A 557 -24.18 14.48 -47.01
N VAL A 558 -24.55 15.23 -48.04
CA VAL A 558 -23.65 15.89 -48.99
C VAL A 558 -23.84 17.41 -48.89
N GLN A 559 -22.74 18.13 -48.90
CA GLN A 559 -22.67 19.58 -48.90
C GLN A 559 -21.82 20.05 -50.06
N GLY A 560 -21.98 21.31 -50.46
CA GLY A 560 -21.09 21.86 -51.46
C GLY A 560 -21.13 23.37 -51.57
N LYS A 561 -20.16 23.89 -52.31
CA LYS A 561 -19.97 25.30 -52.60
C LYS A 561 -19.59 25.47 -54.07
N ILE A 562 -20.24 26.41 -54.76
CA ILE A 562 -19.80 26.88 -56.07
C ILE A 562 -18.58 27.77 -55.84
N ASN A 563 -17.39 27.30 -56.24
CA ASN A 563 -16.14 28.05 -56.09
C ASN A 563 -15.98 29.07 -57.22
N THR A 564 -16.26 28.64 -58.45
CA THR A 564 -16.21 29.46 -59.67
C THR A 564 -17.58 29.39 -60.34
N ALA A 565 -18.10 30.53 -60.80
CA ALA A 565 -19.46 30.61 -61.34
C ALA A 565 -19.67 29.59 -62.47
N ILE A 566 -20.80 28.89 -62.41
CA ILE A 566 -21.17 27.87 -63.40
C ILE A 566 -21.61 28.58 -64.68
N THR A 567 -21.02 28.21 -65.83
CA THR A 567 -21.39 28.75 -67.15
C THR A 567 -21.94 27.67 -68.06
N GLY A 568 -22.87 28.02 -68.93
CA GLY A 568 -23.62 27.09 -69.78
C GLY A 568 -25.06 26.93 -69.28
N PRO A 569 -25.34 26.03 -68.32
CA PRO A 569 -26.68 25.83 -67.80
C PRO A 569 -27.11 26.92 -66.82
N THR A 570 -28.41 27.16 -66.72
CA THR A 570 -29.03 28.03 -65.70
C THR A 570 -29.50 27.25 -64.46
N ARG A 571 -29.41 25.91 -64.50
CA ARG A 571 -29.83 24.98 -63.43
C ARG A 571 -28.94 23.73 -63.44
N TRP A 572 -28.76 23.14 -62.27
CA TRP A 572 -27.99 21.91 -62.09
C TRP A 572 -28.63 20.99 -61.05
N GLN A 573 -28.34 19.70 -61.15
CA GLN A 573 -28.82 18.66 -60.24
C GLN A 573 -27.65 17.84 -59.73
N LEU A 574 -27.66 17.51 -58.44
CA LEU A 574 -26.67 16.67 -57.80
C LEU A 574 -27.35 15.44 -57.20
N GLY A 575 -26.90 14.27 -57.60
CA GLY A 575 -27.51 13.03 -57.16
C GLY A 575 -26.68 11.81 -57.53
N ILE A 576 -27.35 10.68 -57.63
CA ILE A 576 -26.75 9.40 -58.00
C ILE A 576 -27.51 8.79 -59.18
N SER A 577 -27.02 7.66 -59.70
CA SER A 577 -27.76 6.92 -60.73
C SER A 577 -29.18 6.54 -60.24
N GLY A 578 -30.19 6.79 -61.07
CA GLY A 578 -31.60 6.57 -60.75
C GLY A 578 -32.27 7.69 -59.93
N ASP A 579 -31.50 8.68 -59.44
CA ASP A 579 -32.02 9.80 -58.65
C ASP A 579 -31.11 11.02 -58.75
N VAL A 580 -31.20 11.70 -59.89
CA VAL A 580 -30.27 12.75 -60.32
C VAL A 580 -30.32 14.04 -59.49
N ALA A 581 -31.40 14.25 -58.73
CA ALA A 581 -31.65 15.45 -57.93
C ALA A 581 -31.55 15.20 -56.41
N ARG A 582 -31.16 13.97 -56.01
CA ARG A 582 -31.20 13.51 -54.62
C ARG A 582 -30.65 14.51 -53.60
N PHE A 583 -29.47 15.06 -53.86
CA PHE A 583 -28.75 15.87 -52.89
C PHE A 583 -28.96 17.37 -53.09
N ALA A 584 -29.22 17.81 -54.32
CA ALA A 584 -29.57 19.18 -54.63
C ALA A 584 -30.18 19.32 -56.02
N ASP A 585 -31.07 20.30 -56.18
CA ASP A 585 -31.61 20.74 -57.46
C ASP A 585 -31.80 22.27 -57.42
N ARG A 586 -30.96 23.01 -58.17
CA ARG A 586 -30.80 24.45 -57.97
C ARG A 586 -30.64 25.23 -59.27
N SER A 587 -31.28 26.41 -59.32
CA SER A 587 -31.16 27.41 -60.38
C SER A 587 -30.18 28.54 -60.05
N VAL A 588 -29.21 28.28 -59.15
CA VAL A 588 -28.20 29.26 -58.74
C VAL A 588 -26.84 28.84 -59.30
N VAL A 589 -26.21 29.74 -60.05
CA VAL A 589 -24.94 29.49 -60.75
C VAL A 589 -23.80 30.40 -60.28
N THR A 590 -24.07 31.32 -59.35
CA THR A 590 -23.10 32.30 -58.88
C THR A 590 -22.05 31.67 -57.95
N ALA A 591 -20.79 32.09 -58.08
CA ALA A 591 -19.74 31.77 -57.13
C ALA A 591 -20.13 32.19 -55.69
N GLY A 592 -19.76 31.37 -54.72
CA GLY A 592 -20.06 31.57 -53.30
C GLY A 592 -21.36 30.91 -52.81
N TYR A 593 -22.24 30.44 -53.70
CA TYR A 593 -23.44 29.71 -53.30
C TYR A 593 -23.08 28.40 -52.57
N VAL A 594 -23.75 28.13 -51.46
CA VAL A 594 -23.56 26.93 -50.62
C VAL A 594 -24.87 26.15 -50.49
N PHE A 595 -24.76 24.83 -50.38
CA PHE A 595 -25.88 23.94 -50.08
C PHE A 595 -25.45 22.84 -49.10
N GLY A 596 -26.43 22.23 -48.44
CA GLY A 596 -26.20 21.14 -47.49
C GLY A 596 -27.42 20.25 -47.32
N PRO A 597 -27.55 19.49 -46.23
CA PRO A 597 -28.64 18.53 -46.05
C PRO A 597 -30.05 19.14 -46.16
N SER A 598 -30.24 20.41 -45.78
CA SER A 598 -31.50 21.14 -45.96
C SER A 598 -31.87 21.40 -47.43
N SER A 599 -30.98 21.09 -48.36
CA SER A 599 -31.17 21.27 -49.81
C SER A 599 -31.50 20.00 -50.58
N GLN A 600 -31.57 18.85 -49.89
CA GLN A 600 -31.87 17.56 -50.48
C GLN A 600 -33.30 17.50 -51.03
N ALA A 601 -33.55 16.55 -51.94
CA ALA A 601 -34.89 16.29 -52.44
C ALA A 601 -35.83 15.93 -51.26
N ALA A 602 -37.10 16.32 -51.33
CA ALA A 602 -38.08 15.97 -50.28
C ALA A 602 -38.28 14.45 -50.13
N THR A 603 -37.90 13.68 -51.15
CA THR A 603 -37.92 12.21 -51.16
C THR A 603 -36.63 11.59 -50.62
N GLU A 604 -35.59 12.37 -50.33
CA GLU A 604 -34.36 11.84 -49.76
C GLU A 604 -34.54 11.55 -48.28
N VAL A 605 -34.26 10.30 -47.91
CA VAL A 605 -34.36 9.80 -46.54
C VAL A 605 -32.94 9.56 -46.02
N SER A 606 -32.23 10.63 -45.68
CA SER A 606 -30.94 10.57 -45.00
C SER A 606 -31.14 10.55 -43.47
N PRO A 607 -30.37 9.75 -42.70
CA PRO A 607 -29.24 8.91 -43.13
C PRO A 607 -29.63 7.66 -43.94
N LYS A 608 -28.81 7.29 -44.94
CA LYS A 608 -29.07 6.15 -45.84
C LYS A 608 -27.88 5.20 -45.98
N TRP A 609 -28.13 3.90 -45.98
CA TRP A 609 -27.12 2.86 -46.16
C TRP A 609 -26.79 2.62 -47.63
N TYR A 610 -25.51 2.53 -47.96
CA TYR A 610 -25.00 2.23 -49.29
C TYR A 610 -24.18 0.93 -49.25
N SER A 611 -24.65 -0.09 -49.96
CA SER A 611 -24.04 -1.43 -49.98
C SER A 611 -22.99 -1.63 -51.09
N VAL A 612 -22.87 -0.69 -52.03
CA VAL A 612 -21.93 -0.72 -53.14
C VAL A 612 -21.29 0.65 -53.33
N ASN A 613 -20.12 0.69 -53.99
CA ASN A 613 -19.50 1.95 -54.41
C ASN A 613 -20.51 2.78 -55.23
N THR A 614 -20.80 4.00 -54.78
CA THR A 614 -21.77 4.86 -55.42
C THR A 614 -21.14 6.17 -55.86
N THR A 615 -21.30 6.47 -57.15
CA THR A 615 -20.85 7.72 -57.78
C THR A 615 -21.87 8.83 -57.54
N ILE A 616 -21.39 10.00 -57.12
CA ILE A 616 -22.19 11.23 -57.11
C ILE A 616 -21.97 11.94 -58.43
N THR A 617 -23.04 12.33 -59.11
CA THR A 617 -22.98 13.01 -60.41
C THR A 617 -23.65 14.37 -60.30
N LEU A 618 -22.94 15.39 -60.77
CA LEU A 618 -23.45 16.72 -61.01
C LEU A 618 -23.86 16.82 -62.48
N THR A 619 -25.13 17.10 -62.73
CA THR A 619 -25.74 17.11 -64.07
C THR A 619 -26.17 18.52 -64.44
N ALA A 620 -25.79 18.96 -65.63
CA ALA A 620 -26.22 20.23 -66.21
C ALA A 620 -27.66 20.10 -66.71
N TYR A 621 -28.50 21.10 -66.43
CA TYR A 621 -29.88 21.10 -66.91
C TYR A 621 -29.99 21.94 -68.19
N THR A 622 -30.67 21.42 -69.22
CA THR A 622 -30.94 22.02 -70.55
C THR A 622 -29.73 22.27 -71.48
N THR A 623 -28.58 22.70 -70.97
CA THR A 623 -27.35 22.91 -71.75
C THR A 623 -26.13 22.40 -70.98
N ALA A 624 -25.03 22.08 -71.67
CA ALA A 624 -23.83 21.54 -71.04
C ALA A 624 -23.06 22.60 -70.24
N PHE A 625 -22.35 22.18 -69.20
CA PHE A 625 -21.36 23.02 -68.51
C PHE A 625 -20.26 23.42 -69.51
N THR A 626 -20.00 24.72 -69.63
CA THR A 626 -18.88 25.27 -70.40
C THR A 626 -17.76 25.80 -69.50
N GLY A 627 -17.99 25.82 -68.18
CA GLY A 627 -17.04 26.30 -67.18
C GLY A 627 -17.67 26.35 -65.78
N GLY A 628 -16.80 26.59 -64.79
CA GLY A 628 -17.17 26.65 -63.36
C GLY A 628 -16.48 25.57 -62.53
N GLU A 629 -16.56 25.71 -61.21
CA GLU A 629 -15.98 24.75 -60.26
C GLU A 629 -16.86 24.61 -59.02
N MET A 630 -17.03 23.38 -58.54
CA MET A 630 -17.83 23.08 -57.35
C MET A 630 -17.05 22.19 -56.39
N ARG A 631 -16.89 22.62 -55.13
CA ARG A 631 -16.39 21.77 -54.03
C ARG A 631 -17.55 21.01 -53.42
N LEU A 632 -17.39 19.71 -53.26
CA LEU A 632 -18.33 18.81 -52.59
C LEU A 632 -17.66 18.19 -51.37
N VAL A 633 -18.42 18.08 -50.28
CA VAL A 633 -18.03 17.38 -49.06
C VAL A 633 -19.13 16.40 -48.68
N MET A 634 -18.73 15.18 -48.35
CA MET A 634 -19.62 14.11 -47.95
C MET A 634 -19.25 13.65 -46.55
N THR A 635 -20.25 13.51 -45.67
CA THR A 635 -20.07 12.94 -44.32
C THR A 635 -20.78 11.59 -44.24
N TYR A 636 -20.08 10.55 -43.81
CA TYR A 636 -20.61 9.19 -43.70
C TYR A 636 -20.03 8.44 -42.50
N ILE A 637 -20.74 7.41 -42.04
CA ILE A 637 -20.28 6.47 -41.02
C ILE A 637 -19.81 5.19 -41.69
N THR A 638 -18.67 4.66 -41.26
CA THR A 638 -18.19 3.31 -41.60
C THR A 638 -18.07 2.44 -40.36
N PHE A 639 -18.08 1.13 -40.59
CA PHE A 639 -17.88 0.10 -39.57
C PHE A 639 -16.69 -0.74 -40.02
N PRO A 640 -15.48 -0.49 -39.50
CA PRO A 640 -14.30 -1.30 -39.82
C PRO A 640 -14.50 -2.75 -39.39
N ASP A 641 -13.85 -3.67 -40.08
CA ASP A 641 -13.77 -5.06 -39.64
C ASP A 641 -13.10 -5.15 -38.27
N ILE A 642 -13.61 -6.05 -37.43
CA ILE A 642 -12.98 -6.37 -36.15
C ILE A 642 -11.67 -7.11 -36.47
N THR A 643 -10.53 -6.50 -36.12
CA THR A 643 -9.18 -7.08 -36.32
C THR A 643 -8.73 -7.90 -35.13
#